data_AF-A0A2K8SPA6-F1
#
_entry.id   AF-A0A2K8SPA6-F1
#
_cell.length_a   1.000
_cell.length_b   1.000
_cell.length_c   1.000
_cell.angle_alpha   90.00
_cell.angle_beta   90.00
_cell.angle_gamma   90.00
#
_symmetry.space_group_name_H-M   'P 1'
#
loop_
_entity.id
_entity.type
_entity.pdbx_description
1 polymer ?
#
loop_
_entity_poly.entity_id
_entity_poly.type
_entity_poly.pdbx_seq_one_letter_code
_entity_poly.pdbx_strand_id
1 'polypeptide(L)'
;MYRFEITAYTQTGESIGLVGSTPELGLWDIVKCVHLRTSGDRYPLWWTDKIDIQQSLSGDGQIEYKYIRLDAKGNARWESLLDTNRWIPIEPNDHSSTIIVDDGAFGYLQPYPFGYLKEPAVKMPVEEGAERLKIIVIGSSVALGYRAWFLKGWVWLLAQALQQKYGHKLVNVSEVGANVSRTIARFGSVVTPEQPDVVIIGLSLGNEGLAYCPPHERRAVQRRFESGLQQLVKMTRDIGAIPILGGVYPNGDYSQEHYWLIRDTHNRMLSWGVPVLDWLAAVDDGQGRWKAGISFDPAHPNTVGHSLMYQQIDQHLFDIDKDKLAKEKQHFRQPKEFPIYFDNAGFHVSVCMEEKRLRIVNPSQYSYTIAPYWQELQTALQSKAGLIPGIYIAKDVQPGTLPFFAVENGAIASTINIPPGADLEYTTAFNIFSPSNVLFYDGHLGILQADEHHLWVINESDNEYNIQPMWTEVCNALKAMPSGVYEDPLYPDAPFRTMMIGKDGLESRVKAPPKSAMLFQYKCKLSDISRVAILPLGDRCAVRMMLYKMEYDGPAFPFDLTRTTNIGDVADAIENGFDDMWNPAFLHYSPDAGRIYHSKWSGLSFAHEVEETDDPTSDMSPVHERMRVRYTARSERFWYALRHCDKVLFVRTGISDRGGVIDLVNKLQKQCQGKPFHLLLLSPQSDDEFLDLPNVLHYNVEFNPDCMYDDLGHWMYCTEVMRGILESLGVSSKNLFWCPPKIPKG
;
A
#
# COMPACT_ATOMS: atom_id res chain seq x y z
N MET A 1 9.61 -18.94 -44.44
CA MET A 1 9.54 -17.47 -44.31
C MET A 1 9.71 -17.01 -42.85
N TYR A 2 10.67 -16.11 -42.63
CA TYR A 2 10.99 -15.47 -41.36
C TYR A 2 10.80 -13.96 -41.44
N ARG A 3 10.49 -13.32 -40.32
CA ARG A 3 10.57 -11.86 -40.15
C ARG A 3 11.27 -11.60 -38.82
N PHE A 4 12.37 -10.88 -38.88
CA PHE A 4 13.15 -10.53 -37.70
C PHE A 4 12.72 -9.16 -37.18
N GLU A 5 12.62 -9.05 -35.86
CA GLU A 5 12.22 -7.83 -35.16
C GLU A 5 13.15 -7.54 -34.00
N ILE A 6 13.52 -6.27 -33.83
CA ILE A 6 14.38 -5.81 -32.75
C ILE A 6 14.00 -4.40 -32.30
N THR A 7 14.11 -4.14 -31.01
CA THR A 7 13.92 -2.81 -30.43
C THR A 7 15.25 -2.05 -30.43
N ALA A 8 15.31 -0.91 -31.12
CA ALA A 8 16.52 -0.08 -31.21
C ALA A 8 16.19 1.42 -31.23
N TYR A 9 16.79 2.18 -30.31
CA TYR A 9 16.74 3.64 -30.34
C TYR A 9 17.87 4.18 -31.24
N THR A 10 17.50 5.02 -32.20
CA THR A 10 18.39 5.56 -33.24
C THR A 10 18.38 7.09 -33.26
N GLN A 11 19.48 7.70 -33.69
CA GLN A 11 19.55 9.13 -34.00
C GLN A 11 19.07 9.43 -35.42
N THR A 12 18.83 10.70 -35.73
CA THR A 12 18.47 11.13 -37.09
C THR A 12 19.52 10.70 -38.10
N GLY A 13 19.09 9.95 -39.12
CA GLY A 13 19.97 9.41 -40.17
C GLY A 13 20.61 8.07 -39.86
N GLU A 14 20.40 7.51 -38.65
CA GLU A 14 20.80 6.13 -38.34
C GLU A 14 19.73 5.11 -38.80
N SER A 15 20.18 3.90 -39.12
CA SER A 15 19.30 2.76 -39.44
C SER A 15 19.86 1.44 -38.90
N ILE A 16 19.02 0.40 -38.89
CA ILE A 16 19.40 -0.95 -38.44
C ILE A 16 19.46 -1.90 -39.63
N GLY A 17 20.52 -2.71 -39.69
CA GLY A 17 20.69 -3.80 -40.64
C GLY A 17 20.88 -5.14 -39.95
N LEU A 18 20.57 -6.22 -40.65
CA LEU A 18 20.74 -7.61 -40.22
C LEU A 18 21.67 -8.33 -41.20
N VAL A 19 22.66 -9.04 -40.69
CA VAL A 19 23.60 -9.82 -41.51
C VAL A 19 23.87 -11.17 -40.85
N GLY A 20 24.03 -12.24 -41.63
CA GLY A 20 24.14 -13.59 -41.08
C GLY A 20 24.72 -14.62 -42.03
N SER A 21 24.62 -15.88 -41.61
CA SER A 21 25.34 -17.01 -42.20
C SER A 21 24.76 -17.55 -43.50
N THR A 22 23.55 -17.13 -43.91
CA THR A 22 22.90 -17.61 -45.14
C THR A 22 23.03 -16.60 -46.29
N PRO A 23 22.87 -17.03 -47.56
CA PRO A 23 22.87 -16.13 -48.72
C PRO A 23 21.87 -14.98 -48.61
N GLU A 24 20.68 -15.27 -48.08
CA GLU A 24 19.60 -14.29 -47.90
C GLU A 24 19.89 -13.27 -46.80
N LEU A 25 20.82 -13.59 -45.89
CA LEU A 25 21.33 -12.70 -44.84
C LEU A 25 22.72 -12.13 -45.18
N GLY A 26 23.21 -12.31 -46.40
CA GLY A 26 24.42 -11.65 -46.90
C GLY A 26 25.75 -12.37 -46.64
N LEU A 27 25.78 -13.59 -46.09
CA LEU A 27 27.00 -14.36 -45.81
C LEU A 27 28.07 -13.57 -45.01
N TRP A 28 27.63 -12.89 -43.95
CA TRP A 28 28.47 -12.02 -43.10
C TRP A 28 29.07 -10.78 -43.81
N ASP A 29 28.69 -10.50 -45.06
CA ASP A 29 29.06 -9.28 -45.78
C ASP A 29 28.12 -8.12 -45.38
N ILE A 30 28.64 -7.16 -44.63
CA ILE A 30 27.92 -5.96 -44.16
C ILE A 30 27.28 -5.19 -45.32
N VAL A 31 27.92 -5.16 -46.50
CA VAL A 31 27.40 -4.44 -47.67
C VAL A 31 26.12 -5.09 -48.21
N LYS A 32 25.92 -6.37 -47.90
CA LYS A 32 24.74 -7.17 -48.29
C LYS A 32 23.74 -7.32 -47.14
N CYS A 33 23.84 -6.51 -46.09
CA CYS A 33 22.91 -6.60 -44.98
C CYS A 33 21.45 -6.39 -45.41
N VAL A 34 20.53 -7.06 -44.73
CA VAL A 34 19.10 -6.83 -44.87
C VAL A 34 18.75 -5.60 -44.05
N HIS A 35 18.33 -4.52 -44.71
CA HIS A 35 17.90 -3.30 -44.02
C HIS A 35 16.54 -3.52 -43.33
N LEU A 36 16.48 -3.16 -42.04
CA LEU A 36 15.23 -3.14 -41.31
C LEU A 36 14.50 -1.81 -41.53
N ARG A 37 13.18 -1.85 -41.41
CA ARG A 37 12.30 -0.69 -41.45
C ARG A 37 11.65 -0.45 -40.08
N THR A 38 11.27 0.81 -39.84
CA THR A 38 10.48 1.23 -38.68
C THR A 38 9.35 2.15 -39.13
N SER A 39 8.43 2.50 -38.24
CA SER A 39 7.34 3.45 -38.50
C SER A 39 7.06 4.28 -37.25
N GLY A 40 6.55 5.51 -37.40
CA GLY A 40 6.36 6.43 -36.27
C GLY A 40 5.43 5.90 -35.16
N ASP A 41 4.47 5.06 -35.51
CA ASP A 41 3.54 4.37 -34.60
C ASP A 41 4.13 3.14 -33.90
N ARG A 42 5.24 2.60 -34.41
CA ARG A 42 5.89 1.39 -33.88
C ARG A 42 7.29 1.61 -33.37
N TYR A 43 7.91 2.76 -33.65
CA TYR A 43 9.21 3.12 -33.12
C TYR A 43 9.18 3.02 -31.58
N PRO A 44 10.17 2.38 -30.93
CA PRO A 44 11.50 1.99 -31.43
C PRO A 44 11.63 0.57 -32.04
N LEU A 45 10.52 -0.08 -32.46
CA LEU A 45 10.58 -1.39 -33.11
C LEU A 45 11.06 -1.29 -34.57
N TRP A 46 12.01 -2.14 -34.93
CA TRP A 46 12.54 -2.34 -36.28
C TRP A 46 12.24 -3.75 -36.75
N TRP A 47 11.91 -3.93 -38.03
CA TRP A 47 11.64 -5.26 -38.58
C TRP A 47 12.08 -5.42 -40.03
N THR A 48 12.33 -6.66 -40.44
CA THR A 48 12.59 -7.01 -41.84
C THR A 48 11.27 -7.25 -42.59
N ASP A 49 11.31 -7.17 -43.92
CA ASP A 49 10.31 -7.88 -44.73
C ASP A 49 10.43 -9.40 -44.55
N LYS A 50 9.49 -10.16 -45.11
CA LYS A 50 9.54 -11.62 -45.03
C LYS A 50 10.74 -12.15 -45.83
N ILE A 51 11.62 -12.88 -45.16
CA ILE A 51 12.81 -13.49 -45.73
C ILE A 51 12.53 -14.98 -45.90
N ASP A 52 12.75 -15.52 -47.09
CA ASP A 52 12.65 -16.94 -47.34
C ASP A 52 14.02 -17.58 -47.29
N ILE A 53 14.39 -18.14 -46.13
CA ILE A 53 15.71 -18.73 -45.89
C ILE A 53 15.69 -20.20 -46.34
N GLN A 54 16.49 -20.56 -47.33
CA GLN A 54 16.55 -21.93 -47.84
C GLN A 54 17.36 -22.86 -46.92
N GLN A 55 16.75 -23.98 -46.54
CA GLN A 55 17.27 -24.92 -45.52
C GLN A 55 18.53 -25.70 -45.93
N SER A 56 18.90 -25.72 -47.22
CA SER A 56 19.89 -26.66 -47.77
C SER A 56 21.36 -26.27 -47.62
N LEU A 57 21.70 -25.18 -46.92
CA LEU A 57 23.07 -24.60 -46.94
C LEU A 57 23.73 -24.41 -45.56
N SER A 58 23.07 -24.74 -44.45
CA SER A 58 23.59 -24.59 -43.09
C SER A 58 23.94 -25.94 -42.48
N GLY A 59 25.24 -26.25 -42.37
CA GLY A 59 25.74 -27.54 -41.88
C GLY A 59 25.42 -27.87 -40.41
N ASP A 60 25.02 -26.88 -39.61
CA ASP A 60 24.89 -27.01 -38.15
C ASP A 60 23.44 -27.02 -37.61
N GLY A 61 22.41 -27.03 -38.47
CA GLY A 61 21.01 -27.10 -38.05
C GLY A 61 20.43 -25.83 -37.42
N GLN A 62 21.15 -24.70 -37.52
CA GLN A 62 20.78 -23.39 -36.99
C GLN A 62 21.21 -22.28 -37.97
N ILE A 63 20.49 -21.16 -37.94
CA ILE A 63 20.79 -19.95 -38.70
C ILE A 63 21.42 -18.94 -37.75
N GLU A 64 22.60 -18.43 -38.08
CA GLU A 64 23.31 -17.45 -37.27
C GLU A 64 23.27 -16.06 -37.89
N TYR A 65 23.21 -15.02 -37.06
CA TYR A 65 23.13 -13.63 -37.51
C TYR A 65 23.56 -12.64 -36.42
N LYS A 66 23.77 -11.38 -36.82
CA LYS A 66 23.94 -10.22 -35.95
C LYS A 66 23.30 -8.98 -36.56
N TYR A 67 22.94 -8.04 -35.70
CA TYR A 67 22.52 -6.70 -36.11
C TYR A 67 23.69 -5.74 -36.20
N ILE A 68 23.54 -4.78 -37.11
CA ILE A 68 24.43 -3.64 -37.27
C ILE A 68 23.62 -2.34 -37.20
N ARG A 69 24.24 -1.30 -36.65
CA ARG A 69 23.77 0.07 -36.73
C ARG A 69 24.56 0.81 -37.79
N LEU A 70 23.87 1.41 -38.74
CA LEU A 70 24.44 2.19 -39.83
C LEU A 70 24.26 3.67 -39.53
N ASP A 71 25.34 4.45 -39.57
CA ASP A 71 25.25 5.91 -39.48
C ASP A 71 24.84 6.55 -40.84
N ALA A 72 24.63 7.87 -40.84
CA ALA A 72 24.24 8.61 -42.05
C ALA A 72 25.27 8.56 -43.19
N LYS A 73 26.51 8.13 -42.92
CA LYS A 73 27.59 7.94 -43.90
C LYS A 73 27.75 6.47 -44.32
N GLY A 74 26.93 5.56 -43.79
CA GLY A 74 26.98 4.13 -44.06
C GLY A 74 28.03 3.36 -43.24
N ASN A 75 28.65 3.96 -42.22
CA ASN A 75 29.56 3.22 -41.36
C ASN A 75 28.76 2.30 -40.43
N ALA A 76 29.13 1.02 -40.39
CA ALA A 76 28.48 0.00 -39.58
C ALA A 76 29.14 -0.15 -38.20
N ARG A 77 28.31 -0.31 -37.17
CA ARG A 77 28.70 -0.74 -35.82
C ARG A 77 27.91 -1.97 -35.44
N TRP A 78 28.59 -3.03 -35.05
CA TRP A 78 27.95 -4.25 -34.56
C TRP A 78 27.14 -3.99 -33.28
N GLU A 79 26.06 -4.74 -33.11
CA GLU A 79 25.24 -4.67 -31.89
C GLU A 79 26.01 -4.99 -30.61
N SER A 80 27.00 -5.87 -30.71
CA SER A 80 27.84 -6.28 -29.59
C SER A 80 29.27 -6.53 -30.07
N LEU A 81 30.24 -6.22 -29.21
CA LEU A 81 31.65 -6.56 -29.41
C LEU A 81 31.98 -7.99 -28.98
N LEU A 82 31.01 -8.71 -28.41
CA LEU A 82 31.17 -10.12 -28.06
C LEU A 82 31.24 -10.97 -29.33
N ASP A 83 32.08 -12.00 -29.30
CA ASP A 83 32.28 -12.96 -30.39
C ASP A 83 31.16 -14.02 -30.44
N THR A 84 29.95 -13.64 -30.04
CA THR A 84 28.78 -14.52 -30.00
C THR A 84 27.75 -14.02 -31.01
N ASN A 85 27.28 -14.93 -31.86
CA ASN A 85 26.22 -14.69 -32.83
C ASN A 85 24.85 -14.93 -32.19
N ARG A 86 23.82 -14.23 -32.67
CA ARG A 86 22.44 -14.67 -32.47
C ARG A 86 22.20 -15.90 -33.33
N TRP A 87 21.29 -16.75 -32.91
CA TRP A 87 20.96 -17.96 -33.65
C TRP A 87 19.48 -18.30 -33.52
N ILE A 88 18.93 -18.98 -34.53
CA ILE A 88 17.60 -19.62 -34.46
C ILE A 88 17.70 -21.07 -34.96
N PRO A 89 16.91 -22.00 -34.38
CA PRO A 89 16.87 -23.37 -34.89
C PRO A 89 16.23 -23.42 -36.27
N ILE A 90 16.68 -24.36 -37.10
CA ILE A 90 16.05 -24.64 -38.40
C ILE A 90 14.91 -25.62 -38.19
N GLU A 91 13.70 -25.17 -38.49
CA GLU A 91 12.50 -25.99 -38.37
C GLU A 91 12.28 -26.83 -39.64
N PRO A 92 12.18 -28.16 -39.54
CA PRO A 92 11.87 -29.01 -40.69
C PRO A 92 10.47 -28.67 -41.20
N ASN A 93 10.38 -28.29 -42.48
CA ASN A 93 9.20 -27.79 -43.18
C ASN A 93 7.84 -28.39 -42.74
N ASP A 94 6.96 -27.58 -42.14
CA ASP A 94 5.50 -27.58 -42.44
C ASP A 94 4.73 -26.39 -41.82
N HIS A 95 5.22 -25.15 -41.99
CA HIS A 95 4.50 -23.96 -41.52
C HIS A 95 4.11 -23.07 -42.70
N SER A 96 2.82 -23.04 -43.04
CA SER A 96 2.22 -22.08 -43.98
C SER A 96 2.28 -20.63 -43.45
N SER A 97 2.55 -20.46 -42.16
CA SER A 97 2.63 -19.17 -41.45
C SER A 97 4.06 -18.64 -41.36
N THR A 98 4.20 -17.31 -41.30
CA THR A 98 5.50 -16.62 -41.14
C THR A 98 5.95 -16.72 -39.69
N ILE A 99 7.21 -17.11 -39.46
CA ILE A 99 7.85 -17.08 -38.14
C ILE A 99 8.31 -15.65 -37.86
N ILE A 100 7.79 -15.04 -36.80
CA ILE A 100 8.30 -13.79 -36.27
C ILE A 100 9.39 -14.12 -35.25
N VAL A 101 10.60 -13.64 -35.47
CA VAL A 101 11.73 -13.75 -34.55
C VAL A 101 11.84 -12.42 -33.81
N ASP A 102 11.63 -12.43 -32.51
CA ASP A 102 11.73 -11.23 -31.66
C ASP A 102 13.02 -11.33 -30.84
N ASP A 103 13.98 -10.48 -31.22
CA ASP A 103 15.34 -10.46 -30.71
C ASP A 103 15.53 -9.59 -29.46
N GLY A 104 14.46 -8.98 -28.95
CA GLY A 104 14.52 -8.08 -27.80
C GLY A 104 15.17 -6.74 -28.14
N ALA A 105 16.16 -6.32 -27.35
CA ALA A 105 16.80 -5.01 -27.48
C ALA A 105 18.15 -5.08 -28.20
N PHE A 106 18.42 -4.09 -29.05
CA PHE A 106 19.71 -3.93 -29.73
C PHE A 106 20.86 -3.85 -28.72
N GLY A 107 21.86 -4.73 -28.91
CA GLY A 107 23.03 -4.85 -28.04
C GLY A 107 22.85 -5.72 -26.81
N TYR A 108 21.64 -6.25 -26.57
CA TYR A 108 21.40 -7.31 -25.60
C TYR A 108 21.27 -8.65 -26.31
N LEU A 109 22.33 -9.46 -26.25
CA LEU A 109 22.36 -10.80 -26.84
C LEU A 109 21.61 -11.78 -25.95
N GLN A 110 20.57 -12.38 -26.51
CA GLN A 110 19.73 -13.34 -25.81
C GLN A 110 20.44 -14.68 -25.66
N PRO A 111 20.43 -15.31 -24.47
CA PRO A 111 21.01 -16.65 -24.30
C PRO A 111 20.30 -17.73 -25.14
N TYR A 112 19.03 -17.52 -25.46
CA TYR A 112 18.22 -18.45 -26.25
C TYR A 112 17.23 -17.66 -27.12
N PRO A 113 16.96 -18.08 -28.37
CA PRO A 113 16.06 -17.37 -29.27
C PRO A 113 14.60 -17.44 -28.85
N PHE A 114 13.86 -16.41 -29.26
CA PHE A 114 12.41 -16.37 -29.18
C PHE A 114 11.81 -16.07 -30.55
N GLY A 115 10.81 -16.88 -30.92
CA GLY A 115 10.03 -16.68 -32.13
C GLY A 115 8.66 -17.31 -32.01
N TYR A 116 7.70 -16.81 -32.77
CA TYR A 116 6.32 -17.26 -32.76
C TYR A 116 5.70 -17.22 -34.16
N LEU A 117 4.66 -18.02 -34.39
CA LEU A 117 3.93 -18.03 -35.66
C LEU A 117 2.94 -16.87 -35.69
N LYS A 118 2.95 -16.08 -36.78
CA LYS A 118 2.05 -14.92 -36.95
C LYS A 118 0.57 -15.32 -36.92
N GLU A 119 0.25 -16.45 -37.55
CA GLU A 119 -1.07 -17.08 -37.49
C GLU A 119 -0.95 -18.38 -36.68
N PRO A 120 -1.80 -18.59 -35.65
CA PRO A 120 -1.77 -19.81 -34.85
C PRO A 120 -2.17 -21.02 -35.71
N ALA A 121 -1.56 -22.18 -35.43
CA ALA A 121 -1.93 -23.43 -36.09
C ALA A 121 -3.42 -23.76 -35.85
N VAL A 122 -4.09 -24.23 -36.91
CA VAL A 122 -5.49 -24.69 -36.87
C VAL A 122 -5.60 -25.79 -35.81
N LYS A 123 -6.48 -25.59 -34.81
CA LYS A 123 -6.77 -26.59 -33.78
C LYS A 123 -7.33 -27.84 -34.46
N MET A 124 -6.57 -28.94 -34.43
CA MET A 124 -7.10 -30.24 -34.86
C MET A 124 -8.14 -30.75 -33.85
N PRO A 125 -9.23 -31.38 -34.31
CA PRO A 125 -10.18 -32.03 -33.43
C PRO A 125 -9.50 -33.23 -32.77
N VAL A 126 -9.74 -33.42 -31.47
CA VAL A 126 -9.26 -34.59 -30.72
C VAL A 126 -10.49 -35.33 -30.18
N GLU A 127 -10.51 -36.65 -30.41
CA GLU A 127 -11.60 -37.55 -30.03
C GLU A 127 -11.85 -37.57 -28.51
N GLU A 128 -13.11 -37.85 -28.13
CA GLU A 128 -13.59 -37.94 -26.76
C GLU A 128 -13.37 -39.34 -26.18
N GLY A 129 -12.49 -39.45 -25.17
CA GLY A 129 -12.32 -40.63 -24.33
C GLY A 129 -12.94 -40.43 -22.94
N ALA A 130 -13.51 -41.49 -22.37
CA ALA A 130 -14.38 -41.44 -21.19
C ALA A 130 -13.66 -41.32 -19.82
N GLU A 131 -12.32 -41.28 -19.75
CA GLU A 131 -11.54 -41.24 -18.48
C GLU A 131 -10.51 -40.10 -18.38
N ARG A 132 -10.59 -39.09 -19.25
CA ARG A 132 -9.62 -37.98 -19.29
C ARG A 132 -10.02 -36.81 -18.38
N LEU A 133 -9.05 -36.25 -17.65
CA LEU A 133 -9.24 -34.98 -16.96
C LEU A 133 -9.23 -33.82 -17.95
N LYS A 134 -10.06 -32.81 -17.69
CA LYS A 134 -10.00 -31.51 -18.35
C LYS A 134 -9.32 -30.49 -17.44
N ILE A 135 -8.12 -30.08 -17.83
CA ILE A 135 -7.24 -29.19 -17.06
C ILE A 135 -7.21 -27.83 -17.74
N ILE A 136 -7.47 -26.77 -16.99
CA ILE A 136 -7.39 -25.39 -17.49
C ILE A 136 -6.24 -24.67 -16.81
N VAL A 137 -5.40 -24.00 -17.58
CA VAL A 137 -4.37 -23.09 -17.04
C VAL A 137 -4.81 -21.67 -17.29
N ILE A 138 -4.96 -20.89 -16.22
CA ILE A 138 -5.23 -19.46 -16.27
C ILE A 138 -4.08 -18.72 -15.60
N GLY A 139 -3.42 -17.86 -16.34
CA GLY A 139 -2.22 -17.18 -15.85
C GLY A 139 -1.81 -16.02 -16.73
N SER A 140 -0.54 -15.63 -16.59
CA SER A 140 0.02 -14.46 -17.29
C SER A 140 0.88 -14.82 -18.50
N SER A 141 1.81 -13.94 -18.89
CA SER A 141 2.74 -14.14 -20.02
C SER A 141 3.58 -15.40 -19.88
N VAL A 142 4.09 -15.70 -18.68
CA VAL A 142 4.92 -16.90 -18.44
C VAL A 142 4.07 -18.17 -18.56
N ALA A 143 2.84 -18.18 -18.05
CA ALA A 143 1.93 -19.30 -18.23
C ALA A 143 1.52 -19.49 -19.72
N LEU A 144 1.45 -18.41 -20.50
CA LEU A 144 1.24 -18.51 -21.95
C LEU A 144 2.44 -19.16 -22.70
N GLY A 145 3.63 -19.19 -22.09
CA GLY A 145 4.87 -19.62 -22.74
C GLY A 145 5.61 -18.47 -23.41
N TYR A 146 5.29 -17.21 -23.09
CA TYR A 146 5.96 -16.05 -23.66
C TYR A 146 7.48 -16.13 -23.42
N ARG A 147 8.25 -15.75 -24.45
CA ARG A 147 9.73 -15.89 -24.54
C ARG A 147 10.28 -17.33 -24.61
N ALA A 148 9.44 -18.36 -24.70
CA ALA A 148 9.85 -19.69 -25.18
C ALA A 148 9.66 -19.80 -26.70
N TRP A 149 10.55 -20.54 -27.37
CA TRP A 149 10.45 -20.79 -28.80
C TRP A 149 9.08 -21.39 -29.17
N PHE A 150 8.35 -20.75 -30.08
CA PHE A 150 6.96 -21.03 -30.47
C PHE A 150 5.94 -21.06 -29.33
N LEU A 151 6.20 -20.31 -28.25
CA LEU A 151 5.40 -20.34 -27.03
C LEU A 151 5.31 -21.74 -26.41
N LYS A 152 6.25 -22.64 -26.74
CA LYS A 152 6.34 -23.99 -26.18
C LYS A 152 6.97 -23.97 -24.78
N GLY A 153 6.38 -23.17 -23.90
CA GLY A 153 6.80 -23.01 -22.51
C GLY A 153 6.35 -24.17 -21.61
N TRP A 154 6.47 -23.99 -20.29
CA TRP A 154 6.20 -25.05 -19.32
C TRP A 154 4.78 -25.65 -19.42
N VAL A 155 3.77 -24.84 -19.75
CA VAL A 155 2.38 -25.31 -19.94
C VAL A 155 2.27 -26.23 -21.16
N TRP A 156 2.95 -25.88 -22.25
CA TRP A 156 2.95 -26.72 -23.46
C TRP A 156 3.65 -28.05 -23.20
N LEU A 157 4.80 -28.03 -22.52
CA LEU A 157 5.52 -29.23 -22.12
C LEU A 157 4.67 -30.11 -21.20
N LEU A 158 3.99 -29.51 -20.23
CA LEU A 158 3.05 -30.21 -19.36
C LEU A 158 1.88 -30.81 -20.14
N ALA A 159 1.27 -30.06 -21.05
CA ALA A 159 0.16 -30.55 -21.88
C ALA A 159 0.55 -31.81 -22.67
N GLN A 160 1.73 -31.81 -23.29
CA GLN A 160 2.24 -32.97 -24.02
C GLN A 160 2.48 -34.16 -23.11
N ALA A 161 3.12 -33.95 -21.97
CA ALA A 161 3.41 -35.02 -21.02
C ALA A 161 2.14 -35.65 -20.46
N LEU A 162 1.15 -34.83 -20.08
CA LEU A 162 -0.12 -35.33 -19.54
C LEU A 162 -0.98 -36.02 -20.61
N GLN A 163 -0.98 -35.50 -21.84
CA GLN A 163 -1.66 -36.14 -22.96
C GLN A 163 -1.03 -37.51 -23.29
N GLN A 164 0.30 -37.59 -23.30
CA GLN A 164 1.04 -38.82 -23.59
C GLN A 164 0.90 -39.86 -22.47
N LYS A 165 0.98 -39.42 -21.20
CA LYS A 165 1.00 -40.33 -20.04
C LYS A 165 -0.39 -40.77 -19.60
N TYR A 166 -1.37 -39.86 -19.59
CA TYR A 166 -2.70 -40.09 -19.01
C TYR A 166 -3.85 -39.86 -20.00
N GLY A 167 -3.60 -39.29 -21.18
CA GLY A 167 -4.66 -38.91 -22.12
C GLY A 167 -5.42 -37.64 -21.74
N HIS A 168 -4.96 -36.90 -20.71
CA HIS A 168 -5.61 -35.69 -20.22
C HIS A 168 -5.57 -34.56 -21.23
N LYS A 169 -6.61 -33.71 -21.20
CA LYS A 169 -6.70 -32.51 -22.05
C LYS A 169 -6.35 -31.28 -21.23
N LEU A 170 -5.33 -30.54 -21.67
CA LEU A 170 -4.99 -29.25 -21.10
C LEU A 170 -5.38 -28.12 -22.07
N VAL A 171 -6.07 -27.10 -21.58
CA VAL A 171 -6.34 -25.86 -22.33
C VAL A 171 -5.73 -24.68 -21.59
N ASN A 172 -4.91 -23.89 -22.30
CA ASN A 172 -4.30 -22.69 -21.77
C ASN A 172 -5.13 -21.46 -22.16
N VAL A 173 -5.67 -20.75 -21.16
CA VAL A 173 -6.45 -19.52 -21.32
C VAL A 173 -5.72 -18.31 -20.73
N SER A 174 -4.39 -18.42 -20.55
CA SER A 174 -3.54 -17.37 -20.01
C SER A 174 -3.47 -16.15 -20.92
N GLU A 175 -3.23 -14.99 -20.31
CA GLU A 175 -3.17 -13.70 -21.01
C GLU A 175 -1.92 -12.91 -20.60
N VAL A 176 -1.22 -12.36 -21.60
CA VAL A 176 -0.03 -11.53 -21.37
C VAL A 176 -0.34 -10.36 -20.44
N GLY A 177 0.49 -10.19 -19.40
CA GLY A 177 0.35 -9.10 -18.43
C GLY A 177 -0.83 -9.24 -17.45
N ALA A 178 -1.51 -10.38 -17.39
CA ALA A 178 -2.57 -10.60 -16.41
C ALA A 178 -2.03 -10.56 -14.97
N ASN A 179 -2.73 -9.80 -14.13
CA ASN A 179 -2.55 -9.68 -12.68
C ASN A 179 -3.76 -10.33 -11.97
N VAL A 180 -3.80 -10.40 -10.62
CA VAL A 180 -4.92 -11.07 -9.93
C VAL A 180 -6.27 -10.44 -10.23
N SER A 181 -6.38 -9.10 -10.19
CA SER A 181 -7.66 -8.40 -10.44
C SER A 181 -8.21 -8.68 -11.84
N ARG A 182 -7.36 -8.61 -12.88
CA ARG A 182 -7.74 -8.90 -14.27
C ARG A 182 -8.11 -10.37 -14.47
N THR A 183 -7.47 -11.26 -13.72
CA THR A 183 -7.74 -12.71 -13.76
C THR A 183 -9.07 -13.05 -13.11
N ILE A 184 -9.36 -12.47 -11.94
CA ILE A 184 -10.65 -12.61 -11.24
C ILE A 184 -11.79 -12.15 -12.16
N ALA A 185 -11.66 -10.97 -12.77
CA ALA A 185 -12.70 -10.38 -13.62
C ALA A 185 -13.07 -11.26 -14.84
N ARG A 186 -12.12 -12.04 -15.38
CA ARG A 186 -12.36 -12.90 -16.56
C ARG A 186 -12.62 -14.36 -16.23
N PHE A 187 -12.38 -14.80 -14.99
CA PHE A 187 -12.42 -16.21 -14.63
C PHE A 187 -13.72 -16.88 -15.09
N GLY A 188 -14.87 -16.25 -14.80
CA GLY A 188 -16.18 -16.78 -15.16
C GLY A 188 -16.43 -16.90 -16.67
N SER A 189 -15.78 -16.08 -17.52
CA SER A 189 -16.00 -16.11 -18.97
C SER A 189 -15.03 -17.05 -19.71
N VAL A 190 -13.86 -17.37 -19.13
CA VAL A 190 -12.84 -18.19 -19.80
C VAL A 190 -12.61 -19.56 -19.16
N VAL A 191 -12.95 -19.74 -17.88
CA VAL A 191 -12.76 -21.00 -17.15
C VAL A 191 -14.05 -21.79 -17.03
N THR A 192 -15.14 -21.16 -16.56
CA THR A 192 -16.41 -21.85 -16.31
C THR A 192 -17.00 -22.54 -17.55
N PRO A 193 -16.99 -21.96 -18.76
CA PRO A 193 -17.52 -22.62 -19.95
C PRO A 193 -16.78 -23.90 -20.32
N GLU A 194 -15.51 -24.02 -19.92
CA GLU A 194 -14.72 -25.21 -20.18
C GLU A 194 -15.08 -26.37 -19.24
N GLN A 195 -15.82 -26.17 -18.15
CA GLN A 195 -16.16 -27.23 -17.17
C GLN A 195 -14.92 -28.04 -16.73
N PRO A 196 -13.90 -27.39 -16.14
CA PRO A 196 -12.68 -28.05 -15.73
C PRO A 196 -12.88 -29.06 -14.59
N ASP A 197 -12.01 -30.06 -14.56
CA ASP A 197 -11.77 -30.88 -13.38
C ASP A 197 -10.66 -30.28 -12.50
N VAL A 198 -9.68 -29.62 -13.12
CA VAL A 198 -8.53 -28.97 -12.48
C VAL A 198 -8.31 -27.59 -13.08
N VAL A 199 -8.00 -26.60 -12.24
CA VAL A 199 -7.56 -25.27 -12.67
C VAL A 199 -6.20 -24.96 -12.08
N ILE A 200 -5.22 -24.66 -12.94
CA ILE A 200 -3.89 -24.20 -12.55
C ILE A 200 -3.84 -22.67 -12.69
N ILE A 201 -3.53 -21.98 -11.60
CA ILE A 201 -3.46 -20.51 -11.53
C ILE A 201 -1.99 -20.07 -11.56
N GLY A 202 -1.52 -19.51 -12.68
CA GLY A 202 -0.12 -19.16 -12.91
C GLY A 202 0.14 -17.66 -13.02
N LEU A 203 0.19 -16.96 -11.89
CA LEU A 203 0.40 -15.49 -11.81
C LEU A 203 1.71 -15.13 -11.11
N SER A 204 2.08 -13.84 -11.11
CA SER A 204 3.33 -13.38 -10.50
C SER A 204 3.21 -12.02 -9.83
N LEU A 205 4.05 -11.82 -8.81
CA LEU A 205 4.27 -10.52 -8.17
C LEU A 205 4.82 -9.47 -9.15
N GLY A 206 5.49 -9.90 -10.23
CA GLY A 206 5.98 -9.00 -11.28
C GLY A 206 4.84 -8.22 -11.95
N ASN A 207 3.73 -8.90 -12.29
CA ASN A 207 2.56 -8.25 -12.89
C ASN A 207 1.73 -7.44 -11.90
N GLU A 208 1.97 -7.62 -10.60
CA GLU A 208 1.43 -6.74 -9.56
C GLU A 208 2.22 -5.42 -9.44
N GLY A 209 3.33 -5.30 -10.17
CA GLY A 209 4.20 -4.13 -10.17
C GLY A 209 5.25 -4.14 -9.06
N LEU A 210 5.50 -5.28 -8.41
CA LEU A 210 6.40 -5.36 -7.24
C LEU A 210 7.77 -4.71 -7.49
N ALA A 211 8.36 -4.93 -8.67
CA ALA A 211 9.68 -4.42 -9.01
C ALA A 211 9.76 -2.89 -9.06
N TYR A 212 8.65 -2.22 -9.39
CA TYR A 212 8.62 -0.79 -9.72
C TYR A 212 7.79 0.04 -8.75
N CYS A 213 7.04 -0.59 -7.86
CA CYS A 213 6.26 0.12 -6.84
C CYS A 213 7.18 0.78 -5.79
N PRO A 214 6.79 1.95 -5.24
CA PRO A 214 7.49 2.58 -4.13
C PRO A 214 7.63 1.63 -2.93
N PRO A 215 8.69 1.76 -2.10
CA PRO A 215 8.92 0.88 -0.96
C PRO A 215 7.72 0.71 -0.02
N HIS A 216 6.99 1.81 0.24
CA HIS A 216 5.82 1.78 1.13
C HIS A 216 4.61 1.01 0.56
N GLU A 217 4.56 0.74 -0.75
CA GLU A 217 3.45 -0.01 -1.38
C GLU A 217 3.74 -1.51 -1.51
N ARG A 218 5.00 -1.95 -1.35
CA ARG A 218 5.42 -3.34 -1.61
C ARG A 218 4.64 -4.36 -0.81
N ARG A 219 4.35 -4.05 0.47
CA ARG A 219 3.53 -4.91 1.34
C ARG A 219 2.07 -4.97 0.88
N ALA A 220 1.51 -3.86 0.39
CA ALA A 220 0.17 -3.84 -0.22
C ALA A 220 0.12 -4.70 -1.48
N VAL A 221 1.13 -4.59 -2.35
CA VAL A 221 1.28 -5.43 -3.55
C VAL A 221 1.35 -6.91 -3.18
N GLN A 222 2.19 -7.28 -2.21
CA GLN A 222 2.28 -8.65 -1.69
C GLN A 222 0.91 -9.14 -1.18
N ARG A 223 0.26 -8.36 -0.31
CA ARG A 223 -1.04 -8.72 0.28
C ARG A 223 -2.13 -8.88 -0.78
N ARG A 224 -2.17 -7.99 -1.77
CA ARG A 224 -3.11 -8.03 -2.89
C ARG A 224 -2.92 -9.28 -3.73
N PHE A 225 -1.67 -9.66 -4.00
CA PHE A 225 -1.34 -10.89 -4.71
C PHE A 225 -1.85 -12.11 -3.95
N GLU A 226 -1.51 -12.23 -2.66
CA GLU A 226 -1.84 -13.40 -1.84
C GLU A 226 -3.37 -13.58 -1.68
N SER A 227 -4.08 -12.50 -1.33
CA SER A 227 -5.53 -12.49 -1.20
C SER A 227 -6.25 -12.80 -2.53
N GLY A 228 -5.78 -12.21 -3.63
CA GLY A 228 -6.34 -12.48 -4.97
C GLY A 228 -6.16 -13.94 -5.39
N LEU A 229 -5.03 -14.57 -5.07
CA LEU A 229 -4.83 -16.00 -5.31
C LEU A 229 -5.81 -16.85 -4.48
N GLN A 230 -6.01 -16.54 -3.21
CA GLN A 230 -7.00 -17.24 -2.39
C GLN A 230 -8.43 -17.06 -2.92
N GLN A 231 -8.77 -15.87 -3.43
CA GLN A 231 -10.05 -15.65 -4.10
C GLN A 231 -10.20 -16.54 -5.35
N LEU A 232 -9.15 -16.65 -6.19
CA LEU A 232 -9.17 -17.54 -7.36
C LEU A 232 -9.25 -19.02 -6.99
N VAL A 233 -8.60 -19.44 -5.89
CA VAL A 233 -8.74 -20.78 -5.30
C VAL A 233 -10.20 -21.03 -4.91
N LYS A 234 -10.84 -20.07 -4.22
CA LYS A 234 -12.25 -20.17 -3.86
C LYS A 234 -13.15 -20.27 -5.10
N MET A 235 -12.97 -19.38 -6.08
CA MET A 235 -13.75 -19.40 -7.33
C MET A 235 -13.61 -20.73 -8.08
N THR A 236 -12.42 -21.36 -8.02
CA THR A 236 -12.17 -22.69 -8.59
C THR A 236 -12.93 -23.78 -7.85
N ARG A 237 -12.93 -23.76 -6.51
CA ARG A 237 -13.69 -24.71 -5.68
C ARG A 237 -15.20 -24.55 -5.85
N ASP A 238 -15.69 -23.31 -5.97
CA ASP A 238 -17.11 -22.99 -6.16
C ASP A 238 -17.68 -23.62 -7.45
N ILE A 239 -16.87 -23.73 -8.51
CA ILE A 239 -17.26 -24.44 -9.76
C ILE A 239 -17.02 -25.95 -9.69
N GLY A 240 -16.55 -26.47 -8.56
CA GLY A 240 -16.26 -27.89 -8.34
C GLY A 240 -15.01 -28.38 -9.08
N ALA A 241 -13.99 -27.54 -9.23
CA ALA A 241 -12.69 -27.94 -9.79
C ALA A 241 -11.60 -27.94 -8.71
N ILE A 242 -10.55 -28.73 -8.91
CA ILE A 242 -9.39 -28.78 -8.00
C ILE A 242 -8.46 -27.62 -8.34
N PRO A 243 -8.16 -26.71 -7.38
CA PRO A 243 -7.19 -25.64 -7.60
C PRO A 243 -5.76 -26.14 -7.45
N ILE A 244 -4.88 -25.67 -8.33
CA ILE A 244 -3.41 -25.80 -8.24
C ILE A 244 -2.82 -24.42 -8.47
N LEU A 245 -1.82 -24.03 -7.68
CA LEU A 245 -1.11 -22.76 -7.84
C LEU A 245 0.20 -22.97 -8.59
N GLY A 246 0.50 -22.12 -9.56
CA GLY A 246 1.86 -21.96 -10.05
C GLY A 246 2.68 -21.24 -8.98
N GLY A 247 3.89 -21.74 -8.70
CA GLY A 247 4.82 -21.08 -7.78
C GLY A 247 5.21 -19.67 -8.26
N VAL A 248 5.52 -18.80 -7.32
CA VAL A 248 6.17 -17.51 -7.64
C VAL A 248 7.54 -17.76 -8.29
N TYR A 249 8.02 -16.78 -9.07
CA TYR A 249 9.28 -16.88 -9.79
C TYR A 249 10.03 -15.53 -9.82
N PRO A 250 11.35 -15.55 -10.07
CA PRO A 250 12.24 -14.38 -10.02
C PRO A 250 11.90 -13.28 -11.02
N ASN A 251 12.51 -12.12 -10.84
CA ASN A 251 12.56 -11.04 -11.82
C ASN A 251 13.94 -10.37 -11.78
N GLY A 252 14.53 -10.05 -12.93
CA GLY A 252 15.86 -9.45 -13.06
C GLY A 252 16.02 -8.09 -12.37
N ASP A 253 14.92 -7.37 -12.15
CA ASP A 253 14.89 -6.05 -11.50
C ASP A 253 14.61 -6.15 -9.98
N TYR A 254 14.60 -7.36 -9.41
CA TYR A 254 14.40 -7.52 -7.97
C TYR A 254 15.61 -7.11 -7.13
N SER A 255 15.31 -6.37 -6.06
CA SER A 255 16.24 -6.02 -5.00
C SER A 255 16.21 -7.08 -3.90
N GLN A 256 17.10 -6.96 -2.91
CA GLN A 256 17.12 -7.85 -1.74
C GLN A 256 15.79 -7.85 -0.97
N GLU A 257 15.10 -6.70 -0.89
CA GLU A 257 13.80 -6.62 -0.24
C GLU A 257 12.72 -7.35 -1.07
N HIS A 258 12.70 -7.15 -2.39
CA HIS A 258 11.81 -7.90 -3.29
C HIS A 258 12.03 -9.41 -3.14
N TYR A 259 13.28 -9.85 -3.01
CA TYR A 259 13.61 -11.24 -2.78
C TYR A 259 13.09 -11.79 -1.44
N TRP A 260 13.13 -10.98 -0.39
CA TRP A 260 12.55 -11.38 0.89
C TRP A 260 11.03 -11.56 0.77
N LEU A 261 10.34 -10.63 0.09
CA LEU A 261 8.90 -10.67 -0.13
C LEU A 261 8.45 -11.86 -0.97
N ILE A 262 9.16 -12.19 -2.05
CA ILE A 262 8.83 -13.37 -2.87
C ILE A 262 9.03 -14.67 -2.09
N ARG A 263 10.08 -14.79 -1.25
CA ARG A 263 10.27 -15.97 -0.40
C ARG A 263 9.23 -16.11 0.69
N ASP A 264 8.87 -15.01 1.33
CA ASP A 264 7.79 -14.97 2.31
C ASP A 264 6.46 -15.40 1.67
N THR A 265 6.12 -14.83 0.51
CA THR A 265 4.94 -15.22 -0.29
C THR A 265 4.96 -16.71 -0.64
N HIS A 266 6.11 -17.20 -1.13
CA HIS A 266 6.30 -18.61 -1.49
C HIS A 266 6.03 -19.55 -0.30
N ASN A 267 6.65 -19.29 0.85
CA ASN A 267 6.45 -20.10 2.04
C ASN A 267 4.99 -20.10 2.52
N ARG A 268 4.31 -18.94 2.45
CA ARG A 268 2.88 -18.83 2.77
C ARG A 268 2.04 -19.66 1.81
N MET A 269 2.28 -19.56 0.50
CA MET A 269 1.56 -20.35 -0.51
C MET A 269 1.63 -21.86 -0.23
N LEU A 270 2.81 -22.36 0.17
CA LEU A 270 3.00 -23.77 0.54
C LEU A 270 2.17 -24.19 1.78
N SER A 271 1.81 -23.25 2.65
CA SER A 271 1.01 -23.50 3.86
C SER A 271 -0.51 -23.46 3.64
N TRP A 272 -0.99 -23.06 2.46
CA TRP A 272 -2.44 -22.86 2.20
C TRP A 272 -3.23 -24.15 1.97
N GLY A 273 -2.58 -25.32 2.01
CA GLY A 273 -3.24 -26.60 1.74
C GLY A 273 -3.74 -26.74 0.31
N VAL A 274 -3.09 -26.03 -0.63
CA VAL A 274 -3.33 -26.12 -2.08
C VAL A 274 -2.04 -26.58 -2.73
N PRO A 275 -2.06 -27.55 -3.67
CA PRO A 275 -0.84 -27.94 -4.38
C PRO A 275 -0.20 -26.74 -5.09
N VAL A 276 1.11 -26.58 -4.90
CA VAL A 276 1.92 -25.54 -5.56
C VAL A 276 2.92 -26.22 -6.49
N LEU A 277 2.97 -25.78 -7.75
CA LEU A 277 4.02 -26.15 -8.68
C LEU A 277 5.30 -25.39 -8.31
N ASP A 278 6.14 -26.02 -7.49
CA ASP A 278 7.27 -25.37 -6.83
C ASP A 278 8.55 -25.40 -7.67
N TRP A 279 8.81 -24.31 -8.38
CA TRP A 279 10.00 -24.15 -9.22
C TRP A 279 10.96 -23.06 -8.75
N LEU A 280 10.65 -22.31 -7.69
CA LEU A 280 11.39 -21.08 -7.34
C LEU A 280 12.90 -21.37 -7.15
N ALA A 281 13.23 -22.39 -6.36
CA ALA A 281 14.62 -22.79 -6.12
C ALA A 281 15.37 -23.25 -7.39
N ALA A 282 14.64 -23.77 -8.38
CA ALA A 282 15.23 -24.23 -9.64
C ALA A 282 15.62 -23.06 -10.55
N VAL A 283 14.92 -21.93 -10.49
CA VAL A 283 15.12 -20.79 -11.41
C VAL A 283 15.74 -19.55 -10.76
N ASP A 284 15.77 -19.45 -9.44
CA ASP A 284 16.32 -18.32 -8.67
C ASP A 284 17.84 -18.39 -8.48
N ASP A 285 18.53 -17.25 -8.57
CA ASP A 285 19.98 -17.11 -8.39
C ASP A 285 20.41 -16.93 -6.92
N GLY A 286 19.46 -16.99 -5.98
CA GLY A 286 19.68 -16.72 -4.56
C GLY A 286 19.51 -15.24 -4.17
N GLN A 287 19.14 -14.37 -5.11
CA GLN A 287 18.95 -12.92 -4.90
C GLN A 287 17.61 -12.42 -5.48
N GLY A 288 16.68 -13.31 -5.79
CA GLY A 288 15.38 -12.96 -6.39
C GLY A 288 15.45 -12.73 -7.89
N ARG A 289 16.57 -13.04 -8.54
CA ARG A 289 16.80 -12.85 -9.97
C ARG A 289 16.93 -14.22 -10.66
N TRP A 290 16.76 -14.22 -11.99
CA TRP A 290 16.92 -15.43 -12.77
C TRP A 290 18.36 -15.94 -12.72
N LYS A 291 18.55 -17.27 -12.64
CA LYS A 291 19.87 -17.86 -12.87
C LYS A 291 20.46 -17.41 -14.22
N ALA A 292 21.78 -17.38 -14.31
CA ALA A 292 22.45 -16.97 -15.54
C ALA A 292 22.01 -17.84 -16.72
N GLY A 293 21.66 -17.20 -17.84
CA GLY A 293 21.34 -17.88 -19.10
C GLY A 293 19.92 -18.42 -19.25
N ILE A 294 19.04 -18.29 -18.25
CA ILE A 294 17.67 -18.86 -18.30
C ILE A 294 16.56 -17.81 -18.48
N SER A 295 16.90 -16.53 -18.50
CA SER A 295 15.99 -15.43 -18.83
C SER A 295 16.16 -14.93 -20.26
N PHE A 296 15.09 -14.35 -20.79
CA PHE A 296 15.10 -13.57 -22.04
C PHE A 296 15.11 -12.07 -21.75
N ASP A 297 14.41 -11.65 -20.71
CA ASP A 297 14.41 -10.27 -20.24
C ASP A 297 14.25 -10.29 -18.71
N PRO A 298 14.32 -9.13 -18.01
CA PRO A 298 14.14 -9.13 -16.57
C PRO A 298 12.84 -9.81 -16.10
N ALA A 299 11.75 -9.73 -16.87
CA ALA A 299 10.45 -10.25 -16.47
C ALA A 299 10.18 -11.70 -16.89
N HIS A 300 10.84 -12.21 -17.93
CA HIS A 300 10.47 -13.48 -18.57
C HIS A 300 11.62 -14.50 -18.66
N PRO A 301 11.33 -15.79 -18.34
CA PRO A 301 12.25 -16.88 -18.64
C PRO A 301 12.30 -17.13 -20.15
N ASN A 302 13.45 -17.58 -20.63
CA ASN A 302 13.60 -18.10 -21.99
C ASN A 302 13.19 -19.58 -22.07
N THR A 303 13.33 -20.23 -23.23
CA THR A 303 13.01 -21.65 -23.43
C THR A 303 13.65 -22.59 -22.40
N VAL A 304 14.90 -22.32 -22.00
CA VAL A 304 15.60 -23.12 -20.98
C VAL A 304 14.98 -22.89 -19.60
N GLY A 305 14.68 -21.64 -19.24
CA GLY A 305 14.00 -21.31 -18.00
C GLY A 305 12.62 -21.98 -17.89
N HIS A 306 11.81 -21.95 -18.95
CA HIS A 306 10.54 -22.67 -19.02
C HIS A 306 10.71 -24.18 -18.86
N SER A 307 11.75 -24.76 -19.47
CA SER A 307 12.06 -26.19 -19.35
C SER A 307 12.42 -26.56 -17.91
N LEU A 308 13.21 -25.73 -17.22
CA LEU A 308 13.54 -25.93 -15.81
C LEU A 308 12.30 -25.86 -14.92
N MET A 309 11.39 -24.90 -15.17
CA MET A 309 10.11 -24.82 -14.44
C MET A 309 9.29 -26.11 -14.63
N TYR A 310 9.16 -26.59 -15.87
CA TYR A 310 8.45 -27.84 -16.16
C TYR A 310 9.06 -29.06 -15.45
N GLN A 311 10.40 -29.15 -15.41
CA GLN A 311 11.09 -30.28 -14.75
C GLN A 311 10.81 -30.40 -13.25
N GLN A 312 10.36 -29.32 -12.59
CA GLN A 312 9.98 -29.36 -11.17
C GLN A 312 8.52 -29.77 -10.95
N ILE A 313 7.72 -29.93 -12.01
CA ILE A 313 6.31 -30.29 -11.88
C ILE A 313 6.17 -31.78 -11.58
N ASP A 314 5.67 -32.10 -10.39
CA ASP A 314 5.27 -33.46 -10.04
C ASP A 314 4.01 -33.88 -10.83
N GLN A 315 4.20 -34.76 -11.81
CA GLN A 315 3.12 -35.24 -12.65
C GLN A 315 2.14 -36.19 -11.92
N HIS A 316 2.48 -36.68 -10.72
CA HIS A 316 1.55 -37.47 -9.90
C HIS A 316 0.38 -36.64 -9.36
N LEU A 317 0.50 -35.31 -9.34
CA LEU A 317 -0.61 -34.41 -9.03
C LEU A 317 -1.79 -34.57 -9.99
N PHE A 318 -1.56 -35.09 -11.19
CA PHE A 318 -2.58 -35.30 -12.23
C PHE A 318 -3.02 -36.76 -12.37
N ASP A 319 -2.50 -37.65 -11.53
CA ASP A 319 -2.97 -39.02 -11.40
C ASP A 319 -4.20 -39.04 -10.46
N ILE A 320 -5.34 -38.64 -11.00
CA ILE A 320 -6.61 -38.49 -10.27
C ILE A 320 -7.66 -39.34 -10.99
N ASP A 321 -8.09 -40.42 -10.33
CA ASP A 321 -9.22 -41.24 -10.80
C ASP A 321 -10.57 -40.55 -10.55
N LYS A 322 -11.65 -41.12 -11.11
CA LYS A 322 -13.01 -40.57 -11.00
C LYS A 322 -13.52 -40.56 -9.57
N ASP A 323 -13.16 -41.54 -8.74
CA ASP A 323 -13.64 -41.64 -7.36
C ASP A 323 -12.98 -40.58 -6.48
N LYS A 324 -11.66 -40.37 -6.64
CA LYS A 324 -10.90 -39.32 -6.00
C LYS A 324 -11.40 -37.95 -6.44
N LEU A 325 -11.61 -37.76 -7.75
CA LEU A 325 -12.19 -36.52 -8.27
C LEU A 325 -13.59 -36.27 -7.72
N ALA A 326 -14.47 -37.28 -7.68
CA ALA A 326 -15.81 -37.15 -7.12
C ALA A 326 -15.79 -36.81 -5.62
N LYS A 327 -14.87 -37.43 -4.85
CA LYS A 327 -14.65 -37.12 -3.43
C LYS A 327 -14.19 -35.68 -3.22
N GLU A 328 -13.22 -35.20 -4.01
CA GLU A 328 -12.76 -33.80 -3.95
C GLU A 328 -13.88 -32.83 -4.33
N LYS A 329 -14.64 -33.13 -5.40
CA LYS A 329 -15.80 -32.32 -5.82
C LYS A 329 -16.89 -32.28 -4.75
N GLN A 330 -17.13 -33.38 -4.06
CA GLN A 330 -18.07 -33.44 -2.94
C GLN A 330 -17.55 -32.65 -1.73
N HIS A 331 -16.24 -32.72 -1.46
CA HIS A 331 -15.59 -31.97 -0.40
C HIS A 331 -15.78 -30.45 -0.57
N PHE A 332 -15.64 -29.90 -1.77
CA PHE A 332 -15.80 -28.45 -2.01
C PHE A 332 -17.25 -27.96 -1.85
N ARG A 333 -18.24 -28.84 -2.03
CA ARG A 333 -19.67 -28.49 -1.98
C ARG A 333 -20.27 -28.44 -0.58
N GLN A 334 -19.57 -28.95 0.43
CA GLN A 334 -20.06 -28.94 1.81
C GLN A 334 -19.37 -27.81 2.58
N PRO A 335 -20.11 -26.85 3.17
CA PRO A 335 -19.52 -25.93 4.14
C PRO A 335 -19.00 -26.76 5.31
N LYS A 336 -17.68 -26.86 5.39
CA LYS A 336 -16.96 -27.64 6.38
C LYS A 336 -16.85 -26.84 7.67
N GLU A 337 -17.99 -26.59 8.28
CA GLU A 337 -18.07 -26.07 9.63
C GLU A 337 -17.91 -27.24 10.60
N PHE A 338 -16.80 -27.24 11.35
CA PHE A 338 -16.48 -28.29 12.31
C PHE A 338 -16.58 -27.75 13.73
N PRO A 339 -17.36 -28.37 14.63
CA PRO A 339 -17.35 -28.00 16.03
C PRO A 339 -16.00 -28.38 16.65
N ILE A 340 -15.34 -27.42 17.29
CA ILE A 340 -14.05 -27.60 17.96
C ILE A 340 -14.19 -27.63 19.49
N TYR A 341 -15.23 -26.99 20.00
CA TYR A 341 -15.54 -26.87 21.42
C TYR A 341 -17.06 -26.89 21.66
N PHE A 342 -17.50 -27.56 22.71
CA PHE A 342 -18.89 -27.63 23.15
C PHE A 342 -18.92 -27.82 24.67
N ASP A 343 -19.78 -27.10 25.37
CA ASP A 343 -19.99 -27.27 26.81
C ASP A 343 -21.40 -27.77 27.17
N ASN A 344 -21.62 -28.08 28.46
CA ASN A 344 -22.89 -28.64 28.93
C ASN A 344 -24.08 -27.68 28.87
N ALA A 345 -23.85 -26.37 28.73
CA ALA A 345 -24.90 -25.36 28.60
C ALA A 345 -25.23 -25.04 27.12
N GLY A 346 -24.58 -25.72 26.18
CA GLY A 346 -24.81 -25.60 24.74
C GLY A 346 -23.95 -24.55 24.05
N PHE A 347 -23.06 -23.87 24.78
CA PHE A 347 -22.09 -22.97 24.16
C PHE A 347 -21.16 -23.78 23.27
N HIS A 348 -20.95 -23.32 22.05
CA HIS A 348 -20.10 -24.01 21.10
C HIS A 348 -19.35 -23.07 20.16
N VAL A 349 -18.19 -23.56 19.75
CA VAL A 349 -17.32 -22.88 18.79
C VAL A 349 -17.07 -23.84 17.65
N SER A 350 -17.26 -23.33 16.44
CA SER A 350 -17.05 -24.06 15.20
C SER A 350 -16.13 -23.30 14.27
N VAL A 351 -15.44 -24.02 13.38
CA VAL A 351 -14.47 -23.43 12.44
C VAL A 351 -14.75 -23.88 11.01
N CYS A 352 -14.62 -22.96 10.06
CA CYS A 352 -14.43 -23.25 8.65
C CYS A 352 -12.95 -23.03 8.31
N MET A 353 -12.18 -24.11 8.27
CA MET A 353 -10.71 -24.04 8.11
C MET A 353 -10.27 -23.40 6.78
N GLU A 354 -11.02 -23.64 5.71
CA GLU A 354 -10.69 -23.12 4.37
C GLU A 354 -10.86 -21.60 4.31
N GLU A 355 -11.90 -21.07 4.94
CA GLU A 355 -12.21 -19.64 4.97
C GLU A 355 -11.58 -18.94 6.18
N LYS A 356 -10.80 -19.66 7.00
CA LYS A 356 -10.25 -19.16 8.28
C LYS A 356 -11.32 -18.37 9.05
N ARG A 357 -12.50 -18.98 9.15
CA ARG A 357 -13.70 -18.38 9.75
C ARG A 357 -14.07 -19.15 11.01
N LEU A 358 -14.38 -18.43 12.07
CA LEU A 358 -14.77 -18.96 13.37
C LEU A 358 -16.22 -18.55 13.65
N ARG A 359 -17.08 -19.50 14.03
CA ARG A 359 -18.43 -19.23 14.50
C ARG A 359 -18.53 -19.54 15.97
N ILE A 360 -19.11 -18.63 16.74
CA ILE A 360 -19.27 -18.73 18.19
C ILE A 360 -20.74 -18.58 18.51
N VAL A 361 -21.34 -19.60 19.13
CA VAL A 361 -22.77 -19.64 19.40
C VAL A 361 -22.99 -19.84 20.90
N ASN A 362 -23.76 -18.94 21.50
CA ASN A 362 -24.17 -18.98 22.90
C ASN A 362 -25.70 -19.08 23.00
N PRO A 363 -26.29 -20.30 23.02
CA PRO A 363 -27.72 -20.47 23.19
C PRO A 363 -28.18 -20.34 24.66
N SER A 364 -27.24 -20.16 25.61
CA SER A 364 -27.54 -20.15 27.03
C SER A 364 -28.12 -18.80 27.50
N GLN A 365 -28.58 -18.75 28.75
CA GLN A 365 -29.03 -17.53 29.43
C GLN A 365 -27.88 -16.71 30.06
N TYR A 366 -26.64 -17.20 30.00
CA TYR A 366 -25.48 -16.58 30.65
C TYR A 366 -24.54 -15.97 29.61
N SER A 367 -23.85 -14.89 29.98
CA SER A 367 -22.76 -14.34 29.19
C SER A 367 -21.49 -15.19 29.33
N TYR A 368 -20.79 -15.40 28.22
CA TYR A 368 -19.47 -16.03 28.23
C TYR A 368 -18.38 -14.98 28.00
N THR A 369 -17.24 -15.16 28.66
CA THR A 369 -16.05 -14.36 28.42
C THR A 369 -14.96 -15.26 27.85
N ILE A 370 -14.70 -15.12 26.55
CA ILE A 370 -13.53 -15.74 25.92
C ILE A 370 -12.32 -14.88 26.26
N ALA A 371 -11.32 -15.46 26.89
CA ALA A 371 -10.10 -14.78 27.28
C ALA A 371 -8.89 -15.71 27.21
N PRO A 372 -7.65 -15.17 27.20
CA PRO A 372 -6.43 -15.99 27.18
C PRO A 372 -6.32 -17.01 28.32
N TYR A 373 -6.98 -16.76 29.46
CA TYR A 373 -6.95 -17.68 30.60
C TYR A 373 -7.87 -18.91 30.45
N TRP A 374 -8.78 -18.97 29.47
CA TRP A 374 -9.67 -20.12 29.27
C TRP A 374 -8.96 -21.27 28.54
N GLN A 375 -8.07 -21.96 29.27
CA GLN A 375 -7.14 -22.94 28.71
C GLN A 375 -7.79 -24.06 27.88
N GLU A 376 -8.95 -24.56 28.30
CA GLU A 376 -9.65 -25.63 27.59
C GLU A 376 -10.04 -25.20 26.16
N LEU A 377 -10.68 -24.05 26.02
CA LEU A 377 -11.05 -23.49 24.72
C LEU A 377 -9.80 -23.11 23.90
N GLN A 378 -8.79 -22.50 24.53
CA GLN A 378 -7.55 -22.11 23.83
C GLN A 378 -6.81 -23.34 23.27
N THR A 379 -6.75 -24.43 24.02
CA THR A 379 -6.17 -25.69 23.56
C THR A 379 -6.94 -26.27 22.37
N ALA A 380 -8.28 -26.19 22.38
CA ALA A 380 -9.10 -26.62 21.26
C ALA A 380 -8.87 -25.76 20.00
N LEU A 381 -8.74 -24.43 20.16
CA LEU A 381 -8.41 -23.52 19.07
C LEU A 381 -7.05 -23.85 18.44
N GLN A 382 -6.01 -23.98 19.26
CA GLN A 382 -4.65 -24.25 18.79
C GLN A 382 -4.51 -25.60 18.10
N SER A 383 -5.19 -26.63 18.60
CA SER A 383 -5.07 -27.99 18.06
C SER A 383 -6.00 -28.27 16.88
N LYS A 384 -7.16 -27.61 16.81
CA LYS A 384 -8.23 -27.96 15.85
C LYS A 384 -8.70 -26.83 14.95
N ALA A 385 -8.42 -25.56 15.24
CA ALA A 385 -8.99 -24.46 14.46
C ALA A 385 -8.11 -24.02 13.27
N GLY A 386 -6.79 -24.22 13.37
CA GLY A 386 -5.86 -23.81 12.30
C GLY A 386 -5.91 -22.31 12.00
N LEU A 387 -6.17 -21.49 13.03
CA LEU A 387 -6.22 -20.03 12.92
C LEU A 387 -4.82 -19.48 12.67
N ILE A 388 -4.73 -18.52 11.75
CA ILE A 388 -3.50 -17.76 11.50
C ILE A 388 -3.43 -16.53 12.42
N PRO A 389 -2.23 -16.06 12.80
CA PRO A 389 -2.08 -14.80 13.52
C PRO A 389 -2.67 -13.61 12.76
N GLY A 390 -3.23 -12.65 13.48
CA GLY A 390 -3.82 -11.43 12.93
C GLY A 390 -5.17 -11.08 13.55
N ILE A 391 -5.88 -10.16 12.91
CA ILE A 391 -7.21 -9.71 13.37
C ILE A 391 -8.31 -10.49 12.66
N TYR A 392 -9.33 -10.89 13.40
CA TYR A 392 -10.54 -11.52 12.89
C TYR A 392 -11.69 -10.57 13.12
N ILE A 393 -12.47 -10.30 12.08
CA ILE A 393 -13.53 -9.29 12.07
C ILE A 393 -14.88 -10.00 11.97
N ALA A 394 -15.86 -9.52 12.73
CA ALA A 394 -17.23 -10.00 12.71
C ALA A 394 -17.87 -9.69 11.35
N LYS A 395 -18.55 -10.67 10.77
CA LYS A 395 -19.23 -10.54 9.47
C LYS A 395 -20.44 -9.60 9.55
N ASP A 396 -21.16 -9.66 10.67
CA ASP A 396 -22.32 -8.83 10.97
C ASP A 396 -22.07 -8.09 12.28
N VAL A 397 -21.77 -6.79 12.20
CA VAL A 397 -21.51 -5.97 13.40
C VAL A 397 -22.86 -5.58 14.02
N GLN A 398 -23.21 -6.20 15.15
CA GLN A 398 -24.39 -5.80 15.93
C GLN A 398 -24.00 -4.88 17.10
N PRO A 399 -24.86 -3.90 17.46
CA PRO A 399 -24.63 -3.06 18.65
C PRO A 399 -24.38 -3.91 19.91
N GLY A 400 -23.28 -3.64 20.60
CA GLY A 400 -22.91 -4.35 21.84
C GLY A 400 -22.12 -5.65 21.65
N THR A 401 -21.82 -6.06 20.42
CA THR A 401 -20.90 -7.18 20.13
C THR A 401 -19.49 -6.66 19.83
N LEU A 402 -18.46 -7.39 20.25
CA LEU A 402 -17.09 -7.02 19.91
C LEU A 402 -16.88 -7.29 18.40
N PRO A 403 -16.56 -6.27 17.60
CA PRO A 403 -16.50 -6.37 16.15
C PRO A 403 -15.27 -7.15 15.65
N PHE A 404 -14.30 -7.43 16.53
CA PHE A 404 -13.08 -8.14 16.16
C PHE A 404 -12.46 -8.90 17.33
N PHE A 405 -11.51 -9.77 17.04
CA PHE A 405 -10.56 -10.28 18.03
C PHE A 405 -9.18 -10.50 17.43
N ALA A 406 -8.17 -10.53 18.28
CA ALA A 406 -6.80 -10.81 17.88
C ALA A 406 -6.46 -12.29 18.09
N VAL A 407 -5.74 -12.88 17.14
CA VAL A 407 -5.21 -14.24 17.22
C VAL A 407 -3.69 -14.21 17.24
N GLU A 408 -3.11 -14.97 18.15
CA GLU A 408 -1.67 -15.20 18.25
C GLU A 408 -1.40 -16.67 18.53
N ASN A 409 -0.42 -17.25 17.82
CA ASN A 409 -0.05 -18.66 17.99
C ASN A 409 -1.27 -19.62 17.94
N GLY A 410 -2.23 -19.34 17.06
CA GLY A 410 -3.45 -20.13 16.88
C GLY A 410 -4.50 -19.98 18.00
N ALA A 411 -4.31 -19.07 18.95
CA ALA A 411 -5.18 -18.82 20.10
C ALA A 411 -5.75 -17.40 20.09
N ILE A 412 -6.90 -17.17 20.73
CA ILE A 412 -7.49 -15.84 20.86
C ILE A 412 -6.76 -15.08 21.97
N ALA A 413 -6.06 -14.00 21.60
CA ALA A 413 -5.25 -13.17 22.49
C ALA A 413 -6.04 -12.02 23.15
N SER A 414 -7.16 -11.61 22.55
CA SER A 414 -8.04 -10.58 23.12
C SER A 414 -9.10 -11.18 24.05
N THR A 415 -9.73 -10.33 24.87
CA THR A 415 -10.90 -10.72 25.67
C THR A 415 -12.18 -10.32 24.94
N ILE A 416 -13.13 -11.25 24.83
CA ILE A 416 -14.39 -11.09 24.09
C ILE A 416 -15.54 -11.52 25.00
N ASN A 417 -16.58 -10.69 25.09
CA ASN A 417 -17.84 -11.07 25.73
C ASN A 417 -18.83 -11.58 24.68
N ILE A 418 -19.42 -12.74 24.92
CA ILE A 418 -20.41 -13.39 24.06
C ILE A 418 -21.75 -13.37 24.82
N PRO A 419 -22.69 -12.48 24.44
CA PRO A 419 -23.96 -12.34 25.15
C PRO A 419 -24.89 -13.56 24.99
N PRO A 420 -25.88 -13.73 25.87
CA PRO A 420 -26.93 -14.74 25.73
C PRO A 420 -27.63 -14.65 24.37
N GLY A 421 -27.87 -15.79 23.73
CA GLY A 421 -28.51 -15.88 22.41
C GLY A 421 -27.64 -15.48 21.22
N ALA A 422 -26.35 -15.21 21.41
CA ALA A 422 -25.46 -14.76 20.34
C ALA A 422 -25.13 -15.89 19.34
N ASP A 423 -25.06 -15.51 18.06
CA ASP A 423 -24.54 -16.33 16.96
C ASP A 423 -23.63 -15.44 16.12
N LEU A 424 -22.32 -15.55 16.34
CA LEU A 424 -21.33 -14.60 15.83
C LEU A 424 -20.37 -15.31 14.89
N GLU A 425 -20.23 -14.78 13.68
CA GLU A 425 -19.24 -15.23 12.69
C GLU A 425 -18.09 -14.23 12.57
N TYR A 426 -16.86 -14.73 12.69
CA TYR A 426 -15.64 -13.94 12.54
C TYR A 426 -14.77 -14.51 11.43
N THR A 427 -14.29 -13.66 10.53
CA THR A 427 -13.39 -14.04 9.45
C THR A 427 -12.08 -13.29 9.60
N THR A 428 -10.96 -13.94 9.29
CA THR A 428 -9.66 -13.24 9.26
C THR A 428 -9.73 -11.99 8.37
N ALA A 429 -9.19 -10.88 8.88
CA ALA A 429 -9.03 -9.64 8.14
C ALA A 429 -8.34 -9.90 6.80
N PHE A 430 -7.40 -10.85 6.75
CA PHE A 430 -6.73 -11.33 5.53
C PHE A 430 -7.69 -11.58 4.37
N ASN A 431 -8.83 -12.22 4.62
CA ASN A 431 -9.80 -12.57 3.58
C ASN A 431 -10.68 -11.38 3.16
N ILE A 432 -10.71 -10.31 3.96
CA ILE A 432 -11.43 -9.07 3.67
C ILE A 432 -10.56 -8.12 2.82
N PHE A 433 -9.23 -8.32 2.77
CA PHE A 433 -8.33 -7.63 1.84
C PHE A 433 -8.57 -8.11 0.39
N SER A 434 -9.77 -7.90 -0.17
CA SER A 434 -9.93 -8.04 -1.61
C SER A 434 -9.15 -6.92 -2.31
N PRO A 435 -8.44 -7.20 -3.42
CA PRO A 435 -7.72 -6.20 -4.20
C PRO A 435 -8.50 -4.91 -4.51
N SER A 436 -9.82 -4.98 -4.62
CA SER A 436 -10.67 -3.83 -4.93
C SER A 436 -10.98 -2.92 -3.75
N ASN A 437 -10.80 -3.39 -2.51
CA ASN A 437 -11.30 -2.73 -1.30
C ASN A 437 -10.19 -2.14 -0.43
N VAL A 438 -8.92 -2.39 -0.74
CA VAL A 438 -7.78 -1.88 0.04
C VAL A 438 -7.48 -0.45 -0.36
N LEU A 439 -7.68 0.51 0.55
CA LEU A 439 -7.29 1.90 0.35
C LEU A 439 -5.81 2.10 0.69
N PHE A 440 -5.34 1.51 1.80
CA PHE A 440 -3.96 1.63 2.26
C PHE A 440 -3.53 0.37 3.02
N TYR A 441 -2.29 -0.07 2.86
CA TYR A 441 -1.69 -1.12 3.68
C TYR A 441 -0.17 -1.01 3.72
N ASP A 442 0.43 -0.92 4.91
CA ASP A 442 1.89 -0.83 5.09
C ASP A 442 2.56 -2.14 5.56
N GLY A 443 1.78 -3.21 5.77
CA GLY A 443 2.24 -4.44 6.41
C GLY A 443 1.62 -4.71 7.78
N HIS A 444 1.14 -3.68 8.47
CA HIS A 444 0.52 -3.81 9.78
C HIS A 444 -0.76 -2.99 9.93
N LEU A 445 -0.78 -1.77 9.40
CA LEU A 445 -1.97 -0.93 9.31
C LEU A 445 -2.65 -1.18 7.97
N GLY A 446 -3.91 -1.61 7.99
CA GLY A 446 -4.79 -1.67 6.84
C GLY A 446 -5.94 -0.68 6.96
N ILE A 447 -6.20 0.07 5.88
CA ILE A 447 -7.41 0.87 5.72
C ILE A 447 -8.18 0.28 4.55
N LEU A 448 -9.39 -0.21 4.82
CA LEU A 448 -10.22 -0.93 3.86
C LEU A 448 -11.55 -0.21 3.66
N GLN A 449 -11.95 -0.01 2.42
CA GLN A 449 -13.30 0.40 2.08
C GLN A 449 -14.23 -0.81 2.23
N ALA A 450 -15.17 -0.74 3.17
CA ALA A 450 -16.20 -1.77 3.30
C ALA A 450 -17.32 -1.55 2.27
N ASP A 451 -17.76 -0.29 2.14
CA ASP A 451 -18.69 0.19 1.11
C ASP A 451 -18.51 1.71 0.91
N GLU A 452 -19.46 2.39 0.24
CA GLU A 452 -19.38 3.84 0.02
C GLU A 452 -19.38 4.69 1.30
N HIS A 453 -19.90 4.17 2.42
CA HIS A 453 -20.11 4.91 3.67
C HIS A 453 -19.45 4.27 4.89
N HIS A 454 -18.78 3.13 4.72
CA HIS A 454 -18.09 2.43 5.79
C HIS A 454 -16.65 2.09 5.42
N LEU A 455 -15.74 2.25 6.37
CA LEU A 455 -14.35 1.81 6.22
C LEU A 455 -13.84 1.14 7.50
N TRP A 456 -12.92 0.20 7.33
CA TRP A 456 -12.19 -0.40 8.43
C TRP A 456 -10.80 0.22 8.55
N VAL A 457 -10.39 0.47 9.79
CA VAL A 457 -8.99 0.71 10.16
C VAL A 457 -8.53 -0.45 11.03
N ILE A 458 -7.58 -1.23 10.53
CA ILE A 458 -7.10 -2.47 11.14
C ILE A 458 -5.63 -2.30 11.49
N ASN A 459 -5.28 -2.48 12.76
CA ASN A 459 -3.91 -2.45 13.24
C ASN A 459 -3.52 -3.84 13.74
N GLU A 460 -2.68 -4.54 12.97
CA GLU A 460 -2.16 -5.86 13.30
C GLU A 460 -0.87 -5.81 14.16
N SER A 461 -0.35 -4.61 14.47
CA SER A 461 0.89 -4.46 15.23
C SER A 461 0.68 -4.45 16.76
N ASP A 462 1.79 -4.59 17.48
CA ASP A 462 1.89 -4.41 18.94
C ASP A 462 1.86 -2.95 19.39
N ASN A 463 1.88 -1.98 18.47
CA ASN A 463 1.98 -0.56 18.78
C ASN A 463 0.72 0.21 18.34
N GLU A 464 0.42 1.32 19.01
CA GLU A 464 -0.65 2.20 18.55
C GLU A 464 -0.23 2.90 17.25
N TYR A 465 -1.12 2.89 16.27
CA TYR A 465 -0.95 3.68 15.05
C TYR A 465 -1.60 5.04 15.19
N ASN A 466 -0.81 6.07 14.96
CA ASN A 466 -1.22 7.46 14.99
C ASN A 466 -1.37 7.98 13.56
N ILE A 467 -2.59 7.91 13.04
CA ILE A 467 -2.92 8.26 11.66
C ILE A 467 -3.19 9.76 11.61
N GLN A 468 -2.30 10.50 10.96
CA GLN A 468 -2.34 11.96 10.96
C GLN A 468 -2.60 12.54 9.56
N PRO A 469 -3.23 13.72 9.44
CA PRO A 469 -3.46 14.40 8.16
C PRO A 469 -2.23 14.64 7.28
N MET A 470 -1.02 14.58 7.87
CA MET A 470 0.25 14.79 7.16
C MET A 470 0.80 13.52 6.51
N TRP A 471 0.20 12.36 6.83
CA TRP A 471 0.59 11.11 6.22
C TRP A 471 0.07 11.10 4.78
N THR A 472 0.95 11.47 3.85
CA THR A 472 0.59 11.79 2.45
C THR A 472 -0.09 10.61 1.77
N GLU A 473 0.42 9.41 1.99
CA GLU A 473 -0.08 8.16 1.43
C GLU A 473 -1.49 7.85 1.91
N VAL A 474 -1.72 7.85 3.24
CA VAL A 474 -3.05 7.62 3.82
C VAL A 474 -4.04 8.73 3.44
N CYS A 475 -3.59 9.98 3.45
CA CYS A 475 -4.40 11.13 3.08
C CYS A 475 -4.85 11.02 1.62
N ASN A 476 -3.95 10.66 0.70
CA ASN A 476 -4.29 10.41 -0.70
C ASN A 476 -5.24 9.22 -0.87
N ALA A 477 -5.01 8.12 -0.16
CA ALA A 477 -5.87 6.93 -0.20
C ALA A 477 -7.31 7.24 0.22
N LEU A 478 -7.48 8.04 1.29
CA LEU A 478 -8.80 8.38 1.81
C LEU A 478 -9.61 9.34 0.93
N LYS A 479 -9.02 9.91 -0.12
CA LYS A 479 -9.77 10.67 -1.15
C LYS A 479 -10.79 9.82 -1.91
N ALA A 480 -10.63 8.49 -1.88
CA ALA A 480 -11.59 7.55 -2.47
C ALA A 480 -12.91 7.49 -1.68
N MET A 481 -12.92 7.93 -0.41
CA MET A 481 -14.11 7.97 0.42
C MET A 481 -14.85 9.31 0.29
N PRO A 482 -16.19 9.34 0.40
CA PRO A 482 -16.95 10.59 0.42
C PRO A 482 -16.48 11.56 1.51
N SER A 483 -16.43 12.85 1.17
CA SER A 483 -16.11 13.87 2.17
C SER A 483 -17.18 13.96 3.25
N GLY A 484 -16.75 13.98 4.51
CA GLY A 484 -17.66 13.99 5.65
C GLY A 484 -16.97 13.63 6.95
N VAL A 485 -17.80 13.49 7.98
CA VAL A 485 -17.41 12.99 9.31
C VAL A 485 -17.78 11.53 9.40
N TYR A 486 -16.84 10.70 9.83
CA TYR A 486 -17.05 9.29 10.14
C TYR A 486 -16.77 9.05 11.61
N GLU A 487 -17.58 8.22 12.25
CA GLU A 487 -17.46 7.91 13.68
C GLU A 487 -17.34 6.40 13.91
N ASP A 488 -16.63 6.01 14.95
CA ASP A 488 -16.67 4.66 15.51
C ASP A 488 -17.99 4.47 16.28
N PRO A 489 -18.93 3.63 15.81
CA PRO A 489 -20.23 3.48 16.45
C PRO A 489 -20.15 2.78 17.82
N LEU A 490 -19.05 2.09 18.11
CA LEU A 490 -18.88 1.37 19.38
C LEU A 490 -18.29 2.25 20.46
N TYR A 491 -17.38 3.15 20.08
CA TYR A 491 -16.71 4.07 21.00
C TYR A 491 -16.76 5.51 20.46
N PRO A 492 -17.96 6.07 20.22
CA PRO A 492 -18.10 7.38 19.58
C PRO A 492 -17.51 8.51 20.42
N ASP A 493 -17.41 8.34 21.74
CA ASP A 493 -16.88 9.33 22.68
C ASP A 493 -15.39 9.15 23.00
N ALA A 494 -14.77 8.05 22.55
CA ALA A 494 -13.35 7.85 22.78
C ALA A 494 -12.52 8.87 21.96
N PRO A 495 -11.39 9.37 22.52
CA PRO A 495 -10.58 10.36 21.84
C PRO A 495 -10.01 9.79 20.55
N PHE A 496 -9.94 10.64 19.51
CA PHE A 496 -9.43 10.30 18.17
C PHE A 496 -10.17 9.14 17.47
N ARG A 497 -11.45 8.92 17.81
CA ARG A 497 -12.38 8.01 17.11
C ARG A 497 -13.36 8.71 16.16
N THR A 498 -13.00 9.91 15.72
CA THR A 498 -13.72 10.67 14.69
C THR A 498 -12.79 10.96 13.53
N MET A 499 -13.12 10.42 12.36
CA MET A 499 -12.37 10.62 11.13
C MET A 499 -13.06 11.70 10.28
N MET A 500 -12.36 12.79 10.00
CA MET A 500 -12.82 13.85 9.12
C MET A 500 -12.11 13.69 7.78
N ILE A 501 -12.87 13.56 6.69
CA ILE A 501 -12.34 13.45 5.33
C ILE A 501 -12.79 14.65 4.53
N GLY A 502 -11.85 15.49 4.15
CA GLY A 502 -12.04 16.65 3.30
C GLY A 502 -11.81 16.35 1.82
N LYS A 503 -11.84 17.42 1.00
CA LYS A 503 -11.55 17.34 -0.44
C LYS A 503 -10.13 16.82 -0.73
N ASP A 504 -9.20 17.10 0.18
CA ASP A 504 -7.78 16.79 0.03
C ASP A 504 -7.37 15.51 0.76
N GLY A 505 -8.33 14.79 1.37
CA GLY A 505 -8.09 13.56 2.13
C GLY A 505 -8.37 13.71 3.62
N LEU A 506 -7.59 13.04 4.46
CA LEU A 506 -7.75 13.05 5.92
C LEU A 506 -7.50 14.45 6.52
N GLU A 507 -8.45 14.98 7.27
CA GLU A 507 -8.38 16.27 7.98
C GLU A 507 -8.30 16.14 9.51
N SER A 508 -8.54 14.94 10.07
CA SER A 508 -8.42 14.69 11.52
C SER A 508 -7.33 13.67 11.87
N ARG A 509 -6.89 13.69 13.13
CA ARG A 509 -6.06 12.64 13.70
C ARG A 509 -6.94 11.47 14.15
N VAL A 510 -6.55 10.25 13.76
CA VAL A 510 -7.22 9.00 14.15
C VAL A 510 -6.21 8.07 14.81
N LYS A 511 -6.59 7.45 15.93
CA LYS A 511 -5.72 6.51 16.65
C LYS A 511 -6.26 5.09 16.58
N ALA A 512 -5.43 4.17 16.10
CA ALA A 512 -5.72 2.75 16.04
C ALA A 512 -4.93 2.00 17.12
N PRO A 513 -5.58 1.50 18.19
CA PRO A 513 -4.89 0.74 19.23
C PRO A 513 -4.16 -0.49 18.66
N PRO A 514 -3.16 -1.01 19.39
CA PRO A 514 -2.54 -2.29 19.05
C PRO A 514 -3.57 -3.40 18.86
N LYS A 515 -3.33 -4.30 17.91
CA LYS A 515 -4.13 -5.50 17.67
C LYS A 515 -5.64 -5.23 17.63
N SER A 516 -6.06 -4.25 16.84
CA SER A 516 -7.44 -3.78 16.81
C SER A 516 -8.02 -3.63 15.41
N ALA A 517 -9.34 -3.60 15.31
CA ALA A 517 -10.07 -3.20 14.12
C ALA A 517 -11.18 -2.20 14.51
N MET A 518 -11.31 -1.13 13.73
CA MET A 518 -12.28 -0.06 13.98
C MET A 518 -13.11 0.14 12.73
N LEU A 519 -14.44 0.04 12.88
CA LEU A 519 -15.37 0.37 11.81
C LEU A 519 -15.74 1.85 11.92
N PHE A 520 -15.45 2.62 10.89
CA PHE A 520 -15.87 4.00 10.78
C PHE A 520 -17.09 4.10 9.87
N GLN A 521 -18.15 4.75 10.36
CA GLN A 521 -19.41 4.94 9.65
C GLN A 521 -19.62 6.42 9.32
N TYR A 522 -19.99 6.72 8.08
CA TYR A 522 -20.37 8.07 7.66
C TYR A 522 -21.52 8.60 8.51
N LYS A 523 -21.34 9.80 9.07
CA LYS A 523 -22.30 10.43 9.98
C LYS A 523 -23.00 11.64 9.36
N CYS A 524 -22.22 12.58 8.84
CA CYS A 524 -22.71 13.86 8.34
C CYS A 524 -21.67 14.54 7.44
N LYS A 525 -22.05 15.66 6.82
CA LYS A 525 -21.11 16.47 6.03
C LYS A 525 -20.15 17.19 6.97
N LEU A 526 -18.94 17.48 6.50
CA LEU A 526 -18.00 18.31 7.26
C LEU A 526 -18.56 19.69 7.62
N SER A 527 -19.41 20.26 6.77
CA SER A 527 -20.08 21.54 7.01
C SER A 527 -21.09 21.52 8.17
N ASP A 528 -21.50 20.33 8.61
CA ASP A 528 -22.51 20.17 9.66
C ASP A 528 -21.88 20.20 11.06
N ILE A 529 -20.54 20.16 11.15
CA ILE A 529 -19.79 20.33 12.38
C ILE A 529 -19.02 21.65 12.37
N SER A 530 -18.83 22.24 13.55
CA SER A 530 -17.99 23.43 13.72
C SER A 530 -16.60 23.00 14.15
N ARG A 531 -15.62 23.01 13.24
CA ARG A 531 -14.22 22.70 13.58
C ARG A 531 -13.54 23.89 14.25
N VAL A 532 -12.93 23.64 15.40
CA VAL A 532 -12.31 24.64 16.27
C VAL A 532 -10.81 24.61 16.13
N ALA A 533 -10.19 25.74 15.76
CA ALA A 533 -8.75 25.93 15.87
C ALA A 533 -8.40 26.46 17.26
N ILE A 534 -7.44 25.82 17.94
CA ILE A 534 -6.84 26.34 19.17
C ILE A 534 -5.58 27.11 18.76
N LEU A 535 -5.57 28.43 18.97
CA LEU A 535 -4.48 29.33 18.60
C LEU A 535 -3.87 29.97 19.86
N PRO A 536 -2.77 29.42 20.38
CA PRO A 536 -2.14 29.95 21.59
C PRO A 536 -1.52 31.32 21.35
N LEU A 537 -1.84 32.25 22.25
CA LEU A 537 -1.26 33.58 22.38
C LEU A 537 -0.49 33.75 23.71
N GLY A 538 -0.03 32.64 24.27
CA GLY A 538 0.54 32.57 25.61
C GLY A 538 1.92 33.23 25.74
N ASP A 539 2.20 33.76 26.92
CA ASP A 539 3.46 34.39 27.29
C ASP A 539 4.66 33.44 27.30
N ARG A 540 4.40 32.15 27.55
CA ARG A 540 5.38 31.06 27.56
C ARG A 540 4.82 29.79 26.91
N CYS A 541 5.55 28.67 27.02
CA CYS A 541 5.20 27.40 26.38
C CYS A 541 4.09 26.57 27.07
N ALA A 542 3.43 27.11 28.11
CA ALA A 542 2.51 26.36 28.97
C ALA A 542 1.35 25.68 28.19
N VAL A 543 0.66 26.42 27.32
CA VAL A 543 -0.44 25.88 26.50
C VAL A 543 0.04 24.74 25.61
N ARG A 544 1.20 24.89 24.97
CA ARG A 544 1.80 23.85 24.13
C ARG A 544 2.08 22.58 24.92
N MET A 545 2.63 22.71 26.13
CA MET A 545 2.92 21.56 26.99
C MET A 545 1.66 20.77 27.34
N MET A 546 0.56 21.44 27.65
CA MET A 546 -0.71 20.77 27.98
C MET A 546 -1.37 20.15 26.75
N LEU A 547 -1.43 20.86 25.61
CA LEU A 547 -1.97 20.32 24.36
C LEU A 547 -1.18 19.10 23.87
N TYR A 548 0.14 19.07 24.09
CA TYR A 548 0.99 17.92 23.82
C TYR A 548 0.58 16.68 24.63
N LYS A 549 0.29 16.84 25.92
CA LYS A 549 -0.17 15.73 26.78
C LYS A 549 -1.59 15.28 26.45
N MET A 550 -2.42 16.17 25.94
CA MET A 550 -3.74 15.82 25.36
C MET A 550 -3.65 15.25 23.96
N GLU A 551 -2.49 15.40 23.31
CA GLU A 551 -2.25 15.08 21.91
C GLU A 551 -3.14 15.87 20.94
N TYR A 552 -3.60 17.04 21.38
CA TYR A 552 -4.38 18.02 20.60
C TYR A 552 -3.46 18.91 19.76
N ASP A 553 -2.16 18.66 19.80
CA ASP A 553 -1.16 19.23 18.93
C ASP A 553 -0.84 18.32 17.74
N GLY A 554 -0.42 18.95 16.65
CA GLY A 554 0.14 18.28 15.48
C GLY A 554 1.55 18.81 15.16
N PRO A 555 2.37 18.09 14.37
CA PRO A 555 3.67 18.57 13.88
C PRO A 555 3.61 19.91 13.14
N ALA A 556 2.43 20.26 12.65
CA ALA A 556 2.11 21.48 11.94
C ALA A 556 1.43 22.57 12.79
N PHE A 557 1.29 22.40 14.11
CA PHE A 557 0.59 23.39 14.94
C PHE A 557 1.35 24.73 15.03
N PRO A 558 0.65 25.88 15.02
CA PRO A 558 1.26 27.22 15.00
C PRO A 558 1.63 27.71 16.41
N PHE A 559 2.52 26.99 17.12
CA PHE A 559 3.00 27.44 18.42
C PHE A 559 4.07 28.52 18.33
N ASP A 560 4.26 29.21 19.46
CA ASP A 560 5.47 29.98 19.79
C ASP A 560 5.69 31.29 19.02
N LEU A 561 4.63 31.87 18.46
CA LEU A 561 4.70 33.19 17.82
C LEU A 561 4.72 34.33 18.86
N THR A 562 3.87 34.26 19.88
CA THR A 562 3.58 35.39 20.78
C THR A 562 4.04 35.14 22.22
N ARG A 563 5.25 34.58 22.36
CA ARG A 563 5.92 34.33 23.67
C ARG A 563 6.37 35.63 24.34
N THR A 564 5.42 36.49 24.66
CA THR A 564 5.63 37.77 25.32
C THR A 564 4.74 37.89 26.55
N THR A 565 5.33 38.40 27.63
CA THR A 565 4.60 38.70 28.87
C THR A 565 3.67 39.91 28.74
N ASN A 566 3.90 40.78 27.75
CA ASN A 566 3.11 41.98 27.52
C ASN A 566 1.98 41.71 26.50
N ILE A 567 0.73 41.85 26.92
CA ILE A 567 -0.43 41.63 26.04
C ILE A 567 -0.54 42.67 24.92
N GLY A 568 -0.07 43.90 25.12
CA GLY A 568 -0.04 44.94 24.08
C GLY A 568 0.88 44.56 22.91
N ASP A 569 2.01 43.91 23.20
CA ASP A 569 2.91 43.37 22.17
C ASP A 569 2.20 42.28 21.34
N VAL A 570 1.40 41.41 21.99
CA VAL A 570 0.59 40.39 21.30
C VAL A 570 -0.43 41.06 20.37
N ALA A 571 -1.11 42.10 20.86
CA ALA A 571 -2.09 42.85 20.09
C ALA A 571 -1.44 43.50 18.86
N ASP A 572 -0.31 44.16 19.00
CA ASP A 572 0.44 44.73 17.86
C ASP A 572 0.95 43.66 16.89
N ALA A 573 1.44 42.52 17.39
CA ALA A 573 1.91 41.42 16.53
C ALA A 573 0.79 40.84 15.65
N ILE A 574 -0.42 40.69 16.20
CA ILE A 574 -1.61 40.25 15.47
C ILE A 574 -2.04 41.26 14.40
N GLU A 575 -2.00 42.56 14.70
CA GLU A 575 -2.36 43.61 13.74
C GLU A 575 -1.40 43.63 12.54
N ASN A 576 -0.11 43.37 12.78
CA ASN A 576 0.96 43.43 11.78
C ASN A 576 1.32 42.07 11.16
N GLY A 577 0.49 41.03 11.29
CA GLY A 577 0.73 39.76 10.58
C GLY A 577 1.89 38.90 11.11
N PHE A 578 2.50 39.27 12.24
CA PHE A 578 3.80 38.78 12.74
C PHE A 578 5.03 39.12 11.90
N ASP A 579 4.92 39.94 10.84
CA ASP A 579 6.02 40.16 9.88
C ASP A 579 7.30 40.72 10.53
N ASP A 580 7.14 41.57 11.54
CA ASP A 580 8.27 42.17 12.25
C ASP A 580 9.02 41.19 13.16
N MET A 581 8.43 40.03 13.49
CA MET A 581 8.95 39.11 14.50
C MET A 581 10.36 38.57 14.19
N TRP A 582 10.67 38.40 12.91
CA TRP A 582 11.97 37.95 12.42
C TRP A 582 12.69 39.04 11.62
N ASN A 583 12.28 40.30 11.75
CA ASN A 583 12.91 41.41 11.08
C ASN A 583 14.27 41.71 11.74
N PRO A 584 15.40 41.59 11.01
CA PRO A 584 16.73 41.81 11.58
C PRO A 584 16.92 43.17 12.28
N ALA A 585 16.18 44.21 11.85
CA ALA A 585 16.28 45.55 12.46
C ALA A 585 15.80 45.58 13.92
N PHE A 586 14.99 44.61 14.34
CA PHE A 586 14.45 44.53 15.69
C PHE A 586 15.08 43.43 16.55
N LEU A 587 15.98 42.62 16.01
CA LEU A 587 16.57 41.47 16.70
C LEU A 587 17.99 41.79 17.21
N HIS A 588 18.21 41.58 18.51
CA HIS A 588 19.49 41.88 19.16
C HIS A 588 19.94 40.69 20.01
N TYR A 589 21.11 40.14 19.75
CA TYR A 589 21.67 39.06 20.57
C TYR A 589 22.34 39.61 21.83
N SER A 590 22.05 39.00 22.97
CA SER A 590 22.70 39.26 24.26
C SER A 590 23.61 38.08 24.60
N PRO A 591 24.95 38.26 24.54
CA PRO A 591 25.90 37.20 24.89
C PRO A 591 25.76 36.74 26.35
N ASP A 592 25.55 37.67 27.28
CA ASP A 592 25.43 37.38 28.71
C ASP A 592 24.20 36.52 29.03
N ALA A 593 23.08 36.77 28.32
CA ALA A 593 21.85 36.01 28.50
C ALA A 593 21.79 34.76 27.60
N GLY A 594 22.66 34.63 26.59
CA GLY A 594 22.59 33.59 25.57
C GLY A 594 21.30 33.60 24.75
N ARG A 595 20.70 34.78 24.52
CA ARG A 595 19.35 34.92 23.94
C ARG A 595 19.22 36.13 23.01
N ILE A 596 18.24 36.07 22.11
CA ILE A 596 17.89 37.17 21.21
C ILE A 596 16.67 37.91 21.77
N TYR A 597 16.74 39.25 21.84
CA TYR A 597 15.68 40.13 22.29
C TYR A 597 15.09 40.93 21.14
N HIS A 598 13.81 41.29 21.25
CA HIS A 598 13.10 42.10 20.26
C HIS A 598 12.94 43.55 20.74
N SER A 599 13.40 44.54 19.96
CA SER A 599 13.35 45.95 20.40
C SER A 599 11.97 46.61 20.25
N LYS A 600 11.14 46.15 19.30
CA LYS A 600 9.74 46.60 19.16
C LYS A 600 8.83 45.98 20.23
N TRP A 601 8.80 44.65 20.32
CA TRP A 601 8.01 43.91 21.30
C TRP A 601 8.88 43.50 22.49
N SER A 602 8.97 44.40 23.46
CA SER A 602 9.90 44.31 24.58
C SER A 602 9.80 43.03 25.43
N GLY A 603 8.62 42.37 25.46
CA GLY A 603 8.45 41.12 26.19
C GLY A 603 8.85 39.87 25.39
N LEU A 604 9.13 40.00 24.08
CA LEU A 604 9.49 38.87 23.21
C LEU A 604 10.99 38.60 23.22
N SER A 605 11.34 37.34 23.44
CA SER A 605 12.72 36.87 23.40
C SER A 605 12.82 35.42 22.96
N PHE A 606 13.89 35.08 22.25
CA PHE A 606 14.10 33.76 21.67
C PHE A 606 15.25 33.04 22.38
N ALA A 607 14.93 31.91 22.98
CA ALA A 607 15.90 30.96 23.54
C ALA A 607 16.15 29.85 22.52
N HIS A 608 17.40 29.45 22.30
CA HIS A 608 17.81 28.34 21.43
C HIS A 608 17.69 28.57 19.90
N GLU A 609 17.86 29.81 19.42
CA GLU A 609 17.98 30.10 17.98
C GLU A 609 19.44 30.14 17.50
N VAL A 610 20.38 30.30 18.43
CA VAL A 610 21.83 30.27 18.20
C VAL A 610 22.31 28.84 18.43
N GLU A 611 22.98 28.27 17.43
CA GLU A 611 23.60 26.94 17.42
C GLU A 611 25.08 27.03 17.81
N GLU A 612 25.69 25.93 18.23
CA GLU A 612 27.10 25.89 18.68
C GLU A 612 28.10 26.36 17.59
N THR A 613 27.71 26.29 16.32
CA THR A 613 28.53 26.68 15.17
C THR A 613 28.40 28.16 14.79
N ASP A 614 27.49 28.91 15.40
CA ASP A 614 27.28 30.32 15.07
C ASP A 614 28.25 31.24 15.83
N ASP A 615 28.60 32.38 15.22
CA ASP A 615 29.23 33.51 15.90
C ASP A 615 28.27 34.71 15.87
N PRO A 616 27.24 34.74 16.75
CA PRO A 616 26.25 35.82 16.77
C PRO A 616 26.82 37.17 17.22
N THR A 617 28.08 37.20 17.70
CA THR A 617 28.75 38.45 18.08
C THR A 617 29.39 39.15 16.89
N SER A 618 29.78 38.37 15.87
CA SER A 618 30.38 38.88 14.63
C SER A 618 29.42 38.88 13.45
N ASP A 619 28.58 37.84 13.30
CA ASP A 619 27.63 37.69 12.18
C ASP A 619 26.33 36.97 12.60
N MET A 620 25.23 37.73 12.64
CA MET A 620 23.90 37.21 12.92
C MET A 620 23.15 36.73 11.67
N SER A 621 23.70 36.91 10.46
CA SER A 621 23.01 36.60 9.21
C SER A 621 22.52 35.14 9.10
N PRO A 622 23.30 34.12 9.50
CA PRO A 622 22.83 32.73 9.50
C PRO A 622 21.65 32.51 10.45
N VAL A 623 21.71 33.13 11.64
CA VAL A 623 20.65 33.07 12.65
C VAL A 623 19.38 33.75 12.13
N HIS A 624 19.50 34.95 11.55
CA HIS A 624 18.39 35.68 10.95
C HIS A 624 17.70 34.88 9.85
N GLU A 625 18.46 34.23 8.97
CA GLU A 625 17.89 33.44 7.88
C GLU A 625 17.15 32.20 8.41
N ARG A 626 17.72 31.49 9.40
CA ARG A 626 17.02 30.37 10.06
C ARG A 626 15.74 30.83 10.75
N MET A 627 15.78 31.95 11.48
CA MET A 627 14.61 32.53 12.12
C MET A 627 13.56 32.92 11.07
N ARG A 628 13.95 33.61 9.99
CA ARG A 628 13.06 33.99 8.89
C ARG A 628 12.33 32.77 8.35
N VAL A 629 13.03 31.70 7.98
CA VAL A 629 12.42 30.45 7.47
C VAL A 629 11.47 29.83 8.49
N ARG A 630 11.92 29.66 9.73
CA ARG A 630 11.16 29.00 10.81
C ARG A 630 9.88 29.75 11.16
N TYR A 631 9.99 31.05 11.39
CA TYR A 631 8.89 31.88 11.87
C TYR A 631 7.94 32.32 10.75
N THR A 632 8.41 32.47 9.50
CA THR A 632 7.52 32.58 8.34
C THR A 632 6.61 31.35 8.28
N ALA A 633 7.18 30.15 8.31
CA ALA A 633 6.39 28.92 8.24
C ALA A 633 5.40 28.75 9.42
N ARG A 634 5.71 29.29 10.61
CA ARG A 634 4.79 29.28 11.77
C ARG A 634 3.67 30.32 11.60
N SER A 635 4.01 31.54 11.17
CA SER A 635 3.05 32.62 10.91
C SER A 635 2.04 32.21 9.83
N GLU A 636 2.54 31.66 8.70
CA GLU A 636 1.65 31.19 7.64
C GLU A 636 0.66 30.13 8.15
N ARG A 637 1.09 29.22 9.04
CA ARG A 637 0.23 28.19 9.63
C ARG A 637 -0.81 28.76 10.58
N PHE A 638 -0.44 29.76 11.38
CA PHE A 638 -1.39 30.49 12.22
C PHE A 638 -2.50 31.10 11.37
N TRP A 639 -2.12 31.83 10.32
CA TRP A 639 -3.07 32.48 9.44
C TRP A 639 -3.88 31.50 8.61
N TYR A 640 -3.29 30.37 8.21
CA TYR A 640 -4.02 29.29 7.54
C TYR A 640 -5.10 28.70 8.46
N ALA A 641 -4.73 28.31 9.68
CA ALA A 641 -5.69 27.80 10.65
C ALA A 641 -6.80 28.81 10.93
N LEU A 642 -6.45 30.08 11.14
CA LEU A 642 -7.43 31.15 11.33
C LEU A 642 -8.39 31.27 10.15
N ARG A 643 -7.92 31.16 8.90
CA ARG A 643 -8.76 31.28 7.71
C ARG A 643 -9.66 30.06 7.48
N HIS A 644 -9.18 28.85 7.75
CA HIS A 644 -9.82 27.60 7.33
C HIS A 644 -10.64 26.88 8.40
N CYS A 645 -10.48 27.21 9.68
CA CYS A 645 -11.37 26.70 10.74
C CYS A 645 -12.75 27.37 10.72
N ASP A 646 -13.72 26.80 11.43
CA ASP A 646 -15.08 27.34 11.53
C ASP A 646 -15.25 28.22 12.78
N LYS A 647 -14.55 27.89 13.86
CA LYS A 647 -14.48 28.66 15.11
C LYS A 647 -13.04 28.74 15.63
N VAL A 648 -12.71 29.82 16.32
CA VAL A 648 -11.36 30.02 16.86
C VAL A 648 -11.40 30.12 18.38
N LEU A 649 -10.47 29.43 19.04
CA LEU A 649 -10.19 29.61 20.47
C LEU A 649 -8.76 30.15 20.61
N PHE A 650 -8.64 31.45 20.87
CA PHE A 650 -7.36 32.04 21.23
C PHE A 650 -7.08 31.76 22.70
N VAL A 651 -5.87 31.31 23.05
CA VAL A 651 -5.53 30.93 24.43
C VAL A 651 -4.36 31.74 24.94
N ARG A 652 -4.58 32.65 25.88
CA ARG A 652 -3.58 33.55 26.43
C ARG A 652 -3.32 33.20 27.89
N THR A 653 -2.07 32.80 28.17
CA THR A 653 -1.55 32.64 29.54
C THR A 653 -0.80 33.90 29.97
N GLY A 654 -0.73 34.11 31.29
CA GLY A 654 0.04 35.18 31.89
C GLY A 654 -0.79 36.42 32.22
N ILE A 655 -0.24 37.26 33.10
CA ILE A 655 -0.91 38.48 33.58
C ILE A 655 -1.23 39.39 32.40
N SER A 656 -2.45 39.92 32.38
CA SER A 656 -2.97 40.80 31.34
C SER A 656 -3.74 41.95 31.98
N ASP A 657 -3.53 43.19 31.51
CA ASP A 657 -4.35 44.33 31.93
C ASP A 657 -5.63 44.43 31.09
N ARG A 658 -6.72 44.92 31.68
CA ARG A 658 -8.01 45.06 30.98
C ARG A 658 -7.92 45.87 29.68
N GLY A 659 -7.10 46.92 29.64
CA GLY A 659 -6.95 47.77 28.45
C GLY A 659 -6.33 47.02 27.27
N GLY A 660 -5.26 46.29 27.53
CA GLY A 660 -4.60 45.43 26.55
C GLY A 660 -5.47 44.26 26.07
N VAL A 661 -6.30 43.68 26.95
CA VAL A 661 -7.30 42.67 26.55
C VAL A 661 -8.30 43.27 25.56
N ILE A 662 -8.84 44.45 25.84
CA ILE A 662 -9.79 45.14 24.94
C ILE A 662 -9.16 45.41 23.57
N ASP A 663 -7.92 45.93 23.55
CA ASP A 663 -7.19 46.17 22.29
C ASP A 663 -6.97 44.88 21.49
N LEU A 664 -6.51 43.81 22.15
CA LEU A 664 -6.31 42.51 21.52
C LEU A 664 -7.62 41.96 20.94
N VAL A 665 -8.73 41.98 21.70
CA VAL A 665 -10.03 41.49 21.23
C VAL A 665 -10.51 42.26 20.00
N ASN A 666 -10.35 43.59 19.96
CA ASN A 666 -10.73 44.40 18.80
C ASN A 666 -9.94 44.01 17.55
N LYS A 667 -8.64 43.78 17.69
CA LYS A 667 -7.77 43.36 16.58
C LYS A 667 -8.07 41.92 16.15
N LEU A 668 -8.30 41.00 17.08
CA LEU A 668 -8.74 39.63 16.77
C LEU A 668 -10.09 39.63 16.06
N GLN A 669 -11.04 40.46 16.47
CA GLN A 669 -12.34 40.62 15.81
C GLN A 669 -12.20 41.06 14.35
N LYS A 670 -11.29 42.01 14.08
CA LYS A 670 -10.94 42.44 12.73
C LYS A 670 -10.36 41.28 11.90
N GLN A 671 -9.40 40.54 12.46
CA GLN A 671 -8.76 39.42 11.76
C GLN A 671 -9.68 38.20 11.54
N CYS A 672 -10.64 37.97 12.44
CA CYS A 672 -11.61 36.89 12.32
C CYS A 672 -12.68 37.15 11.25
N GLN A 673 -12.87 38.39 10.81
CA GLN A 673 -13.80 38.77 9.72
C GLN A 673 -15.22 38.19 9.91
N GLY A 674 -15.75 38.27 11.14
CA GLY A 674 -17.08 37.76 11.49
C GLY A 674 -17.14 36.29 11.88
N LYS A 675 -16.02 35.56 11.82
CA LYS A 675 -15.90 34.19 12.34
C LYS A 675 -16.08 34.17 13.87
N PRO A 676 -16.86 33.23 14.42
CA PRO A 676 -16.98 33.08 15.87
C PRO A 676 -15.62 32.79 16.53
N PHE A 677 -15.28 33.54 17.58
CA PHE A 677 -14.08 33.28 18.37
C PHE A 677 -14.30 33.56 19.86
N HIS A 678 -13.42 32.99 20.68
CA HIS A 678 -13.24 33.38 22.08
C HIS A 678 -11.75 33.61 22.37
N LEU A 679 -11.45 34.53 23.28
CA LEU A 679 -10.16 34.69 23.93
C LEU A 679 -10.25 34.08 25.34
N LEU A 680 -9.61 32.93 25.52
CA LEU A 680 -9.45 32.26 26.80
C LEU A 680 -8.22 32.81 27.53
N LEU A 681 -8.46 33.57 28.59
CA LEU A 681 -7.46 34.10 29.51
C LEU A 681 -7.25 33.14 30.68
N LEU A 682 -6.00 32.75 30.88
CA LEU A 682 -5.55 31.82 31.92
C LEU A 682 -4.50 32.53 32.77
N SER A 683 -4.92 33.17 33.86
CA SER A 683 -4.01 33.90 34.75
C SER A 683 -4.51 33.89 36.20
N PRO A 684 -3.61 34.07 37.19
CA PRO A 684 -3.98 34.16 38.60
C PRO A 684 -4.51 35.56 38.95
N GLN A 685 -5.49 36.06 38.20
CA GLN A 685 -6.15 37.37 38.42
C GLN A 685 -7.59 37.19 38.90
N SER A 686 -8.19 38.25 39.45
CA SER A 686 -9.63 38.21 39.79
C SER A 686 -10.46 38.20 38.51
N ASP A 687 -11.54 37.41 38.49
CA ASP A 687 -12.52 37.39 37.39
C ASP A 687 -13.13 38.78 37.14
N ASP A 688 -13.22 39.61 38.18
CA ASP A 688 -13.74 40.99 38.12
C ASP A 688 -12.97 41.87 37.13
N GLU A 689 -11.67 41.62 36.92
CA GLU A 689 -10.83 42.40 35.99
C GLU A 689 -11.31 42.27 34.55
N PHE A 690 -11.95 41.15 34.20
CA PHE A 690 -12.35 40.81 32.83
C PHE A 690 -13.87 40.69 32.66
N LEU A 691 -14.64 41.05 33.69
CA LEU A 691 -16.09 41.01 33.68
C LEU A 691 -16.68 41.88 32.56
N ASP A 692 -17.76 41.40 31.94
CA ASP A 692 -18.50 42.02 30.82
C ASP A 692 -17.70 42.28 29.54
N LEU A 693 -16.51 41.68 29.37
CA LEU A 693 -15.77 41.76 28.12
C LEU A 693 -16.34 40.77 27.08
N PRO A 694 -16.78 41.23 25.90
CA PRO A 694 -17.34 40.35 24.88
C PRO A 694 -16.26 39.41 24.32
N ASN A 695 -16.64 38.16 24.05
CA ASN A 695 -15.76 37.10 23.53
C ASN A 695 -14.58 36.73 24.45
N VAL A 696 -14.54 37.18 25.71
CA VAL A 696 -13.49 36.86 26.67
C VAL A 696 -14.01 35.84 27.69
N LEU A 697 -13.19 34.83 27.96
CA LEU A 697 -13.42 33.84 29.01
C LEU A 697 -12.19 33.86 29.92
N HIS A 698 -12.38 34.02 31.23
CA HIS A 698 -11.30 34.03 32.19
C HIS A 698 -11.41 32.84 33.15
N TYR A 699 -10.27 32.22 33.44
CA TYR A 699 -10.13 31.22 34.50
C TYR A 699 -8.96 31.62 35.39
N ASN A 700 -9.24 31.73 36.68
CA ASN A 700 -8.24 31.98 37.72
C ASN A 700 -7.36 30.74 37.93
N VAL A 701 -6.39 30.55 37.04
CA VAL A 701 -5.43 29.45 37.04
C VAL A 701 -4.04 29.96 36.67
N GLU A 702 -3.02 29.34 37.25
CA GLU A 702 -1.63 29.61 36.90
C GLU A 702 -0.99 28.35 36.32
N PHE A 703 -0.59 28.42 35.05
CA PHE A 703 0.12 27.35 34.37
C PHE A 703 1.58 27.74 34.16
N ASN A 704 2.40 27.50 35.17
CA ASN A 704 3.82 27.79 35.12
C ASN A 704 4.57 26.66 34.37
N PRO A 705 5.16 26.93 33.20
CA PRO A 705 5.86 25.91 32.42
C PRO A 705 7.09 25.35 33.12
N ASP A 706 7.80 26.16 33.91
CA ASP A 706 9.01 25.73 34.61
C ASP A 706 8.65 24.67 35.66
N CYS A 707 7.57 24.90 36.42
CA CYS A 707 7.03 23.91 37.36
C CYS A 707 6.54 22.64 36.67
N MET A 708 5.89 22.76 35.50
CA MET A 708 5.47 21.59 34.72
C MET A 708 6.65 20.80 34.14
N TYR A 709 7.79 21.45 33.86
CA TYR A 709 9.01 20.76 33.45
C TYR A 709 9.63 19.97 34.61
N ASP A 710 9.63 20.54 35.81
CA ASP A 710 10.27 19.95 36.99
C ASP A 710 9.42 18.84 37.64
N ASP A 711 8.08 18.88 37.50
CA ASP A 711 7.16 17.93 38.12
C ASP A 711 6.11 17.40 37.12
N LEU A 712 6.25 16.13 36.74
CA LEU A 712 5.32 15.42 35.85
C LEU A 712 3.90 15.31 36.43
N GLY A 713 3.76 15.15 37.75
CA GLY A 713 2.46 15.08 38.41
C GLY A 713 1.73 16.42 38.32
N HIS A 714 2.44 17.52 38.55
CA HIS A 714 1.91 18.87 38.36
C HIS A 714 1.54 19.14 36.89
N TRP A 715 2.37 18.72 35.94
CA TRP A 715 2.05 18.84 34.51
C TRP A 715 0.77 18.07 34.14
N MET A 716 0.59 16.84 34.64
CA MET A 716 -0.63 16.07 34.41
C MET A 716 -1.85 16.74 35.04
N TYR A 717 -1.74 17.29 36.26
CA TYR A 717 -2.80 18.07 36.88
C TYR A 717 -3.22 19.28 36.02
N CYS A 718 -2.26 20.10 35.60
CA CYS A 718 -2.53 21.25 34.72
C CYS A 718 -3.18 20.83 33.40
N THR A 719 -2.73 19.70 32.84
CA THR A 719 -3.33 19.10 31.64
C THR A 719 -4.80 18.75 31.88
N GLU A 720 -5.15 18.07 32.97
CA GLU A 720 -6.55 17.70 33.23
C GLU A 720 -7.44 18.92 33.52
N VAL A 721 -6.92 19.96 34.18
CA VAL A 721 -7.63 21.24 34.33
C VAL A 721 -7.92 21.87 32.96
N MET A 722 -6.90 21.97 32.10
CA MET A 722 -7.07 22.51 30.75
C MET A 722 -8.02 21.65 29.91
N ARG A 723 -8.04 20.31 30.09
CA ARG A 723 -8.97 19.41 29.41
C ARG A 723 -10.40 19.72 29.80
N GLY A 724 -10.69 19.84 31.09
CA GLY A 724 -12.01 20.19 31.60
C GLY A 724 -12.50 21.55 31.08
N ILE A 725 -11.60 22.54 30.98
CA ILE A 725 -11.91 23.84 30.35
C ILE A 725 -12.30 23.63 28.88
N LEU A 726 -11.48 22.94 28.07
CA LEU A 726 -11.77 22.71 26.65
C LEU A 726 -13.09 21.94 26.44
N GLU A 727 -13.34 20.90 27.25
CA GLU A 727 -14.57 20.11 27.20
C GLU A 727 -15.81 20.96 27.53
N SER A 728 -15.72 21.84 28.54
CA SER A 728 -16.81 22.79 28.87
C SER A 728 -17.14 23.75 27.72
N LEU A 729 -16.17 24.01 26.85
CA LEU A 729 -16.32 24.86 25.65
C LEU A 729 -16.75 24.06 24.41
N GLY A 730 -16.96 22.75 24.56
CA GLY A 730 -17.30 21.83 23.48
C GLY A 730 -16.13 21.57 22.53
N VAL A 731 -14.89 21.73 22.98
CA VAL A 731 -13.67 21.47 22.18
C VAL A 731 -13.10 20.12 22.56
N SER A 732 -13.02 19.21 21.58
CA SER A 732 -12.46 17.87 21.77
C SER A 732 -11.83 17.36 20.47
N SER A 733 -11.19 16.19 20.50
CA SER A 733 -10.65 15.55 19.29
C SER A 733 -11.68 15.36 18.16
N LYS A 734 -12.99 15.41 18.47
CA LYS A 734 -14.08 15.27 17.50
C LYS A 734 -14.33 16.50 16.64
N ASN A 735 -13.77 17.65 17.00
CA ASN A 735 -13.97 18.90 16.26
C ASN A 735 -12.70 19.77 16.18
N LEU A 736 -11.51 19.24 16.45
CA LEU A 736 -10.28 19.99 16.25
C LEU A 736 -10.04 20.27 14.76
N PHE A 737 -9.68 21.50 14.46
CA PHE A 737 -9.11 21.85 13.16
C PHE A 737 -7.60 21.57 13.17
N TRP A 738 -7.14 20.72 12.26
CA TRP A 738 -5.74 20.37 12.11
C TRP A 738 -5.09 21.14 10.96
N CYS A 739 -4.03 21.89 11.25
CA CYS A 739 -3.27 22.58 10.21
C CYS A 739 -2.42 21.58 9.40
N PRO A 740 -2.34 21.71 8.05
CA PRO A 740 -1.40 20.92 7.26
C PRO A 740 0.05 21.36 7.49
N PRO A 741 1.05 20.48 7.28
CA PRO A 741 2.46 20.73 7.58
C PRO A 741 3.13 21.64 6.55
N LYS A 742 2.67 21.55 5.29
CA LYS A 742 2.96 22.47 4.21
C LYS A 742 1.63 23.08 3.81
N ILE A 743 1.57 24.40 3.82
CA ILE A 743 0.40 25.11 3.36
C ILE A 743 0.33 24.95 1.84
N PRO A 744 -0.80 24.47 1.30
CA PRO A 744 -0.99 24.40 -0.15
C PRO A 744 -0.74 25.80 -0.73
N LYS A 745 0.20 25.91 -1.67
CA LYS A 745 0.33 27.13 -2.46
C LYS A 745 -0.85 27.13 -3.43
N GLY A 746 -1.79 28.04 -3.18
CA GLY A 746 -2.94 28.26 -4.05
C GLY A 746 -2.54 28.78 -5.42
#